data_AF-K5VQW7-F1
#
_entry.id   AF-K5VQW7-F1
#
_cell.length_a   1.000
_cell.length_b   1.000
_cell.length_c   1.000
_cell.angle_alpha   90.00
_cell.angle_beta   90.00
_cell.angle_gamma   90.00
#
_symmetry.space_group_name_H-M   'P 1'
#
loop_
_entity.id
_entity.type
_entity.pdbx_description
1 polymer ?
#
loop_
_entity_poly.entity_id
_entity_poly.type
_entity_poly.pdbx_seq_one_letter_code
_entity_poly.pdbx_strand_id
1 'polypeptide(L)'
;MGLLKEAHHFVANNSQFLDQSHHVHVPGQTGECYTIVYKVIFERRQGIDILRNSRENEAAYNSYARVDAPTCFPGTREQYIEDIIDWATPPSCHSSMFRMKGPAGVGKSAIAQTCAKRLDQVGQLGASFFFTTDRCSNHIRFFPTIAYQLSTKIPAYREILNHIIYSDRTLLENQLESQFVDLIWKPFQELAKAGKTLGTYAILIDGLDECADKRAQCEIVEIVARHLQDMPFRWAFFSRPEPHIETTFKLSNISSLCYSVFLPVSREADGEIKLYIRSGLQNILRYRNVEATGWPSDQELDALIDMTDGLFIYAATVVRFVGQTSGSHDPPELLKAILNSSSRDQYGPKLPMAELDAFYTLILQRIPRELLPDILTFFSLIVTPKHDATRSIAFVSNLLGISRIKMQTICNLLSAVLRLSNPKHFPSSTDPYSPNKSLLFQTLSPEGTDVLMRIISGREGTFCFYHKSFRDFLHDPSRSGQFCVMTQTMHETTFERVLRLHSHHARSYTIQNNRLIPLFTGTNSGKGLSWPIGIEVLDSYLELFVFMSLGAYLRKFAFGLEMLDINPHLLAELAEFNHRKQLLSRLFLLPQNLSWEVTAKRFSNNRMNVRGVALRWIPCVDLDMELFQTRIKRLEEVRVIQRYSPHSTTLEPPLFRSDSQGRLLSGLYIVGQGDASIFWYWYFDPELKFRREFETMDLHEGERVYREVEWVVMDRAPVEQGLRQNGGPKNEPWRLPRLWFRGFKRVFCILF
;
A
#
# COMPACT_ATOMS: atom_id res chain seq x y z
N MET A 1 -39.60 -30.14 -2.71
CA MET A 1 -39.44 -31.59 -2.97
C MET A 1 -38.00 -31.83 -3.42
N GLY A 2 -37.22 -32.57 -2.61
CA GLY A 2 -35.98 -33.27 -2.98
C GLY A 2 -34.73 -32.47 -3.36
N LEU A 3 -33.98 -31.94 -2.38
CA LEU A 3 -32.62 -31.39 -2.63
C LEU A 3 -31.47 -32.29 -2.16
N LEU A 4 -31.74 -33.36 -1.39
CA LEU A 4 -30.72 -34.30 -0.92
C LEU A 4 -31.36 -35.69 -0.76
N LYS A 5 -31.19 -36.59 -1.75
CA LYS A 5 -31.77 -37.94 -1.73
C LYS A 5 -30.87 -39.01 -1.09
N GLU A 6 -29.61 -38.69 -0.76
CA GLU A 6 -28.63 -39.67 -0.23
C GLU A 6 -27.79 -39.14 0.94
N ALA A 7 -28.24 -38.07 1.60
CA ALA A 7 -27.44 -37.49 2.66
C ALA A 7 -27.81 -38.08 4.02
N HIS A 8 -26.94 -38.94 4.53
CA HIS A 8 -27.02 -39.54 5.85
C HIS A 8 -26.02 -38.80 6.76
N HIS A 9 -26.47 -38.41 7.96
CA HIS A 9 -25.74 -37.70 9.04
C HIS A 9 -25.77 -36.15 9.02
N PHE A 10 -26.89 -35.57 9.48
CA PHE A 10 -26.95 -34.17 9.93
C PHE A 10 -27.58 -34.07 11.31
N VAL A 11 -27.08 -33.15 12.14
CA VAL A 11 -27.76 -32.69 13.35
C VAL A 11 -28.07 -31.21 13.17
N ALA A 12 -29.36 -30.85 13.19
CA ALA A 12 -29.79 -29.46 13.20
C ALA A 12 -29.78 -28.95 14.64
N ASN A 13 -28.96 -27.94 14.94
CA ASN A 13 -29.01 -27.25 16.23
C ASN A 13 -29.02 -25.74 15.98
N ASN A 14 -30.06 -25.04 16.44
CA ASN A 14 -30.23 -23.59 16.36
C ASN A 14 -29.90 -22.95 14.99
N SER A 15 -30.50 -23.45 13.91
CA SER A 15 -30.36 -22.91 12.54
C SER A 15 -28.96 -23.03 11.92
N GLN A 16 -28.06 -23.80 12.54
CA GLN A 16 -26.74 -24.12 11.98
C GLN A 16 -26.76 -25.52 11.35
N PHE A 17 -26.31 -25.61 10.10
CA PHE A 17 -26.07 -26.88 9.42
C PHE A 17 -24.62 -27.31 9.71
N LEU A 18 -24.46 -28.46 10.36
CA LEU A 18 -23.16 -29.10 10.58
C LEU A 18 -23.03 -30.25 9.59
N ASP A 19 -22.11 -30.13 8.64
CA ASP A 19 -21.64 -31.24 7.82
C ASP A 19 -20.57 -32.01 8.62
N GLN A 20 -20.82 -33.28 8.93
CA GLN A 20 -19.88 -34.15 9.65
C GLN A 20 -19.03 -35.04 8.74
N SER A 21 -19.10 -34.88 7.40
CA SER A 21 -18.74 -35.98 6.49
C SER A 21 -17.28 -36.07 6.00
N HIS A 22 -16.33 -35.29 6.52
CA HIS A 22 -14.92 -35.39 6.08
C HIS A 22 -13.95 -35.72 7.22
N HIS A 23 -13.88 -37.02 7.56
CA HIS A 23 -12.77 -37.57 8.33
C HIS A 23 -11.59 -37.82 7.38
N VAL A 24 -10.53 -37.01 7.46
CA VAL A 24 -9.26 -37.31 6.79
C VAL A 24 -8.33 -37.95 7.80
N HIS A 25 -8.04 -39.25 7.62
CA HIS A 25 -7.02 -39.96 8.38
C HIS A 25 -5.64 -39.58 7.85
N VAL A 26 -4.80 -38.98 8.71
CA VAL A 26 -3.39 -38.73 8.42
C VAL A 26 -2.56 -39.57 9.38
N PRO A 27 -1.73 -40.51 8.91
CA PRO A 27 -0.87 -41.29 9.78
C PRO A 27 0.28 -40.41 10.33
N GLY A 28 0.38 -40.30 11.66
CA GLY A 28 1.52 -39.68 12.33
C GLY A 28 2.74 -40.61 12.38
N GLN A 29 3.96 -40.06 12.44
CA GLN A 29 5.22 -40.81 12.50
C GLN A 29 5.40 -41.68 13.77
N THR A 30 4.51 -41.56 14.76
CA THR A 30 4.51 -42.34 16.01
C THR A 30 3.27 -43.22 16.19
N GLY A 31 2.41 -43.36 15.17
CA GLY A 31 1.21 -44.20 15.24
C GLY A 31 -0.01 -43.57 15.93
N GLU A 32 0.07 -42.32 16.37
CA GLU A 32 -1.12 -41.57 16.81
C GLU A 32 -1.94 -41.08 15.61
N CYS A 33 -3.24 -41.39 15.59
CA CYS A 33 -4.19 -40.90 14.60
C CYS A 33 -4.85 -39.61 15.10
N TYR A 34 -4.72 -38.52 14.33
CA TYR A 34 -5.45 -37.28 14.58
C TYR A 34 -6.70 -37.20 13.69
N THR A 35 -7.86 -36.97 14.31
CA THR A 35 -9.11 -36.70 13.57
C THR A 35 -9.23 -35.21 13.33
N ILE A 36 -9.11 -34.77 12.07
CA ILE A 36 -9.34 -33.37 11.68
C ILE A 36 -10.85 -33.20 11.44
N VAL A 37 -11.50 -32.39 12.27
CA VAL A 37 -12.92 -32.02 12.10
C VAL A 37 -13.00 -30.69 11.37
N TYR A 38 -13.49 -30.70 10.13
CA TYR A 38 -13.79 -29.48 9.38
C TYR A 38 -15.13 -28.91 9.84
N LYS A 39 -15.11 -27.78 10.55
CA LYS A 39 -16.33 -27.02 10.84
C LYS A 39 -16.58 -26.03 9.71
N VAL A 40 -17.31 -26.45 8.67
CA VAL A 40 -17.82 -25.53 7.65
C VAL A 40 -19.07 -24.84 8.23
N ILE A 41 -18.89 -23.67 8.84
CA ILE A 41 -20.02 -22.86 9.29
C ILE A 41 -20.57 -22.10 8.08
N PHE A 42 -21.70 -22.55 7.52
CA PHE A 42 -22.49 -21.73 6.60
C PHE A 42 -23.24 -20.66 7.37
N GLU A 43 -22.58 -19.54 7.69
CA GLU A 43 -23.28 -18.33 8.14
C GLU A 43 -24.04 -17.73 6.95
N ARG A 44 -25.37 -17.57 7.08
CA ARG A 44 -26.14 -16.66 6.22
C ARG A 44 -25.66 -15.23 6.49
N ARG A 45 -24.58 -14.80 5.83
CA ARG A 45 -24.12 -13.41 5.92
C ARG A 45 -25.14 -12.50 5.25
N GLN A 46 -25.63 -11.51 5.99
CA GLN A 46 -26.48 -10.47 5.42
C GLN A 46 -25.65 -9.60 4.46
N GLY A 47 -26.28 -8.98 3.45
CA GLY A 47 -25.59 -8.07 2.53
C GLY A 47 -24.84 -6.96 3.27
N ILE A 48 -25.41 -6.50 4.39
CA ILE A 48 -24.78 -5.48 5.22
C ILE A 48 -23.49 -5.93 5.92
N ASP A 49 -23.36 -7.22 6.25
CA ASP A 49 -22.12 -7.77 6.82
C ASP A 49 -21.01 -7.83 5.76
N ILE A 50 -21.37 -8.07 4.51
CA ILE A 50 -20.45 -8.05 3.37
C ILE A 50 -19.95 -6.61 3.14
N LEU A 51 -20.86 -5.63 3.16
CA LEU A 51 -20.50 -4.21 3.07
C LEU A 51 -19.61 -3.79 4.24
N ARG A 52 -19.92 -4.24 5.47
CA ARG A 52 -19.10 -3.98 6.66
C ARG A 52 -17.65 -4.46 6.51
N ASN A 53 -17.44 -5.59 5.83
CA ASN A 53 -16.10 -6.15 5.59
C ASN A 53 -15.34 -5.42 4.48
N SER A 54 -16.05 -4.71 3.60
CA SER A 54 -15.47 -4.00 2.46
C SER A 54 -15.22 -2.52 2.72
N ARG A 55 -15.62 -2.00 3.89
CA ARG A 55 -15.38 -0.61 4.29
C ARG A 55 -13.95 -0.39 4.77
N GLU A 56 -13.47 0.84 4.61
CA GLU A 56 -12.22 1.32 5.17
C GLU A 56 -12.46 1.86 6.59
N ASN A 57 -12.38 0.97 7.58
CA ASN A 57 -12.75 1.28 8.97
C ASN A 57 -11.87 2.37 9.60
N GLU A 58 -10.65 2.57 9.11
CA GLU A 58 -9.71 3.56 9.65
C GLU A 58 -9.96 4.99 9.12
N ALA A 59 -10.80 5.13 8.08
CA ALA A 59 -11.08 6.42 7.45
C ALA A 59 -12.16 7.24 8.17
N ALA A 60 -13.02 6.62 8.98
CA ALA A 60 -14.10 7.32 9.70
C ALA A 60 -13.57 8.14 10.88
N TYR A 61 -14.11 9.34 11.13
CA TYR A 61 -13.62 10.27 12.17
C TYR A 61 -13.52 9.65 13.57
N ASN A 62 -14.44 8.75 13.94
CA ASN A 62 -14.54 8.09 15.24
C ASN A 62 -13.85 6.71 15.30
N SER A 63 -13.05 6.37 14.28
CA SER A 63 -12.27 5.14 14.29
C SER A 63 -11.24 5.15 15.43
N TYR A 64 -11.04 4.02 16.09
CA TYR A 64 -9.96 3.88 17.08
C TYR A 64 -8.58 4.18 16.48
N ALA A 65 -8.39 3.92 15.17
CA ALA A 65 -7.17 4.27 14.44
C ALA A 65 -6.89 5.78 14.40
N ARG A 66 -7.90 6.60 14.73
CA ARG A 66 -7.89 8.06 14.72
C ARG A 66 -8.06 8.69 16.11
N VAL A 67 -7.83 7.93 17.20
CA VAL A 67 -7.85 8.49 18.58
C VAL A 67 -6.93 9.69 18.72
N ASP A 68 -5.73 9.62 18.13
CA ASP A 68 -4.75 10.72 18.13
C ASP A 68 -4.83 11.58 16.85
N ALA A 69 -5.96 11.58 16.14
CA ALA A 69 -6.14 12.46 14.99
C ALA A 69 -6.12 13.93 15.44
N PRO A 70 -5.57 14.84 14.62
CA PRO A 70 -5.53 16.25 14.99
C PRO A 70 -6.96 16.79 15.13
N THR A 71 -7.22 17.50 16.22
CA THR A 71 -8.44 18.31 16.43
C THR A 71 -8.01 19.74 16.73
N CYS A 72 -8.82 20.72 16.35
CA CYS A 72 -8.57 22.10 16.76
C CYS A 72 -8.53 22.20 18.29
N PHE A 73 -7.55 22.94 18.80
CA PHE A 73 -7.47 23.25 20.22
C PHE A 73 -8.58 24.26 20.57
N PRO A 74 -9.22 24.19 21.75
CA PRO A 74 -10.30 25.11 22.10
C PRO A 74 -9.88 26.58 21.93
N GLY A 75 -10.71 27.38 21.26
CA GLY A 75 -10.41 28.79 20.97
C GLY A 75 -9.48 29.01 19.77
N THR A 76 -9.24 27.98 18.94
CA THR A 76 -8.49 28.10 17.68
C THR A 76 -9.38 27.73 16.50
N ARG A 77 -9.30 28.50 15.40
CA ARG A 77 -10.08 28.28 14.17
C ARG A 77 -11.60 28.25 14.36
N GLU A 78 -12.12 28.82 15.46
CA GLU A 78 -13.54 28.74 15.81
C GLU A 78 -14.43 29.30 14.69
N GLN A 79 -14.05 30.45 14.10
CA GLN A 79 -14.83 31.02 12.99
C GLN A 79 -15.01 30.03 11.83
N TYR A 80 -13.94 29.38 11.38
CA TYR A 80 -14.02 28.39 10.30
C TYR A 80 -14.84 27.16 10.69
N ILE A 81 -14.81 26.77 11.97
CA ILE A 81 -15.62 25.65 12.47
C ILE A 81 -17.09 26.04 12.43
N GLU A 82 -17.47 27.19 13.00
CA GLU A 82 -18.86 27.65 13.00
C GLU A 82 -19.40 27.84 11.57
N ASP A 83 -18.63 28.47 10.67
CA ASP A 83 -19.04 28.64 9.28
C ASP A 83 -19.38 27.30 8.59
N ILE A 84 -18.63 26.23 8.90
CA ILE A 84 -18.86 24.90 8.36
C ILE A 84 -20.07 24.23 9.01
N ILE A 85 -20.25 24.38 10.33
CA ILE A 85 -21.42 23.86 11.04
C ILE A 85 -22.69 24.53 10.52
N ASP A 86 -22.69 25.85 10.39
CA ASP A 86 -23.80 26.63 9.83
C ASP A 86 -24.06 26.24 8.38
N TRP A 87 -23.03 26.07 7.55
CA TRP A 87 -23.19 25.59 6.18
C TRP A 87 -23.81 24.19 6.11
N ALA A 88 -23.42 23.29 7.01
CA ALA A 88 -23.84 21.89 7.05
C ALA A 88 -25.26 21.71 7.58
N THR A 89 -25.75 22.66 8.39
CA THR A 89 -27.02 22.55 9.10
C THR A 89 -28.15 23.35 8.44
N PRO A 90 -29.42 22.88 8.45
CA PRO A 90 -30.55 23.71 8.04
C PRO A 90 -30.86 24.82 9.06
N PRO A 91 -31.28 26.03 8.65
CA PRO A 91 -31.55 26.48 7.28
C PRO A 91 -30.34 27.16 6.61
N SER A 92 -29.48 26.39 5.94
CA SER A 92 -28.39 26.93 5.12
C SER A 92 -28.87 27.29 3.70
N CYS A 93 -28.66 28.55 3.30
CA CYS A 93 -28.92 29.06 1.95
C CYS A 93 -27.73 28.85 0.98
N HIS A 94 -26.64 28.27 1.47
CA HIS A 94 -25.42 28.04 0.69
C HIS A 94 -25.51 26.75 -0.14
N SER A 95 -24.65 26.66 -1.18
CA SER A 95 -24.57 25.52 -2.10
C SER A 95 -24.32 24.19 -1.36
N SER A 96 -24.82 23.08 -1.93
CA SER A 96 -24.72 21.74 -1.32
C SER A 96 -23.30 21.15 -1.31
N MET A 97 -22.32 21.82 -1.94
CA MET A 97 -20.91 21.46 -1.85
C MET A 97 -20.10 22.59 -1.19
N PHE A 98 -19.19 22.21 -0.30
CA PHE A 98 -18.21 23.06 0.34
C PHE A 98 -16.80 22.57 0.01
N ARG A 99 -15.87 23.50 -0.19
CA ARG A 99 -14.45 23.19 -0.36
C ARG A 99 -13.61 24.10 0.52
N MET A 100 -12.77 23.51 1.36
CA MET A 100 -11.68 24.21 2.01
C MET A 100 -10.35 23.80 1.37
N LYS A 101 -9.71 24.76 0.72
CA LYS A 101 -8.38 24.57 0.12
C LYS A 101 -7.32 25.36 0.86
N GLY A 102 -6.10 24.81 0.94
CA GLY A 102 -5.00 25.52 1.59
C GLY A 102 -3.72 24.68 1.59
N PRO A 103 -2.55 25.29 1.82
CA PRO A 103 -1.27 24.58 1.85
C PRO A 103 -1.19 23.58 3.00
N ALA A 104 -0.15 22.75 3.02
CA ALA A 104 0.01 21.76 4.08
C ALA A 104 0.23 22.43 5.44
N GLY A 105 -0.26 21.83 6.52
CA GLY A 105 0.06 22.27 7.88
C GLY A 105 -0.69 23.48 8.44
N VAL A 106 -1.64 24.08 7.71
CA VAL A 106 -2.46 25.22 8.20
C VAL A 106 -3.64 24.82 9.11
N GLY A 107 -3.93 23.53 9.25
CA GLY A 107 -4.95 23.00 10.16
C GLY A 107 -6.23 22.42 9.53
N LYS A 108 -6.30 22.26 8.20
CA LYS A 108 -7.51 21.74 7.51
C LYS A 108 -8.06 20.43 8.10
N SER A 109 -7.21 19.41 8.27
CA SER A 109 -7.62 18.13 8.84
C SER A 109 -8.09 18.24 10.29
N ALA A 110 -7.54 19.19 11.06
CA ALA A 110 -7.98 19.47 12.42
C ALA A 110 -9.37 20.09 12.45
N ILE A 111 -9.64 21.04 11.54
CA ILE A 111 -10.96 21.65 11.35
C ILE A 111 -11.96 20.57 10.92
N ALA A 112 -11.64 19.76 9.91
CA ALA A 112 -12.50 18.69 9.42
C ALA A 112 -12.85 17.67 10.53
N GLN A 113 -11.86 17.26 11.33
CA GLN A 113 -12.06 16.33 12.45
C GLN A 113 -12.93 16.95 13.55
N THR A 114 -12.72 18.22 13.91
CA THR A 114 -13.55 18.93 14.89
C THR A 114 -14.98 19.11 14.39
N CYS A 115 -15.17 19.50 13.12
CA CYS A 115 -16.48 19.65 12.51
C CYS A 115 -17.23 18.32 12.47
N ALA A 116 -16.57 17.22 12.06
CA ALA A 116 -17.18 15.90 12.06
C ALA A 116 -17.68 15.50 13.47
N LYS A 117 -16.87 15.75 14.50
CA LYS A 117 -17.26 15.48 15.89
C LYS A 117 -18.47 16.30 16.33
N ARG A 118 -18.49 17.61 16.06
CA ARG A 118 -19.63 18.49 16.41
C ARG A 118 -20.90 18.11 15.64
N LEU A 119 -20.79 17.83 14.35
CA LEU A 119 -21.93 17.41 13.51
C LEU A 119 -22.52 16.07 13.95
N ASP A 120 -21.69 15.12 14.40
CA ASP A 120 -22.19 13.84 14.93
C ASP A 120 -22.92 14.03 16.27
N GLN A 121 -22.44 14.92 17.14
CA GLN A 121 -23.09 15.25 18.41
C GLN A 121 -24.50 15.82 18.22
N VAL A 122 -24.73 16.59 17.16
CA VAL A 122 -26.05 17.13 16.80
C VAL A 122 -26.84 16.22 15.84
N GLY A 123 -26.33 15.02 15.53
CA GLY A 123 -27.01 14.02 14.70
C GLY A 123 -27.05 14.33 13.20
N GLN A 124 -26.26 15.29 12.71
CA GLN A 124 -26.24 15.73 11.31
C GLN A 124 -25.08 15.18 10.49
N LEU A 125 -24.09 14.51 11.11
CA LEU A 125 -23.05 13.82 10.35
C LEU A 125 -23.61 12.52 9.76
N GLY A 126 -23.69 12.46 8.43
CA GLY A 126 -24.06 11.23 7.70
C GLY A 126 -22.88 10.28 7.55
N ALA A 127 -21.74 10.82 7.11
CA ALA A 127 -20.51 10.05 6.94
C ALA A 127 -19.27 10.95 6.99
N SER A 128 -18.12 10.33 7.21
CA SER A 128 -16.82 11.01 7.08
C SER A 128 -15.80 10.07 6.47
N PHE A 129 -14.86 10.62 5.70
CA PHE A 129 -13.75 9.85 5.15
C PHE A 129 -12.49 10.71 5.16
N PHE A 130 -11.50 10.27 5.92
CA PHE A 130 -10.22 10.94 6.03
C PHE A 130 -9.19 10.11 5.26
N PHE A 131 -8.87 10.57 4.05
CA PHE A 131 -7.76 10.02 3.30
C PHE A 131 -6.46 10.27 4.06
N THR A 132 -5.61 9.25 4.07
CA THR A 132 -4.25 9.39 4.56
C THR A 132 -3.33 8.63 3.62
N THR A 133 -2.23 9.26 3.21
CA THR A 133 -1.24 8.61 2.31
C THR A 133 -0.70 7.31 2.89
N ASP A 134 -0.77 7.21 4.21
CA ASP A 134 -0.52 6.01 4.94
C ASP A 134 -1.75 5.07 4.85
N ARG A 135 -2.71 5.13 5.77
CA ARG A 135 -3.68 4.03 5.98
C ARG A 135 -4.80 3.95 4.95
N CYS A 136 -5.26 5.10 4.47
CA CYS A 136 -6.54 5.21 3.78
C CYS A 136 -6.38 5.95 2.45
N SER A 137 -5.44 5.53 1.61
CA SER A 137 -5.17 6.18 0.31
C SER A 137 -5.92 5.53 -0.86
N ASN A 138 -6.45 4.32 -0.69
CA ASN A 138 -7.15 3.57 -1.73
C ASN A 138 -8.60 4.05 -1.91
N HIS A 139 -8.95 4.47 -3.12
CA HIS A 139 -10.29 4.96 -3.46
C HIS A 139 -11.34 3.86 -3.63
N ILE A 140 -10.96 2.61 -3.90
CA ILE A 140 -11.91 1.51 -4.21
C ILE A 140 -12.93 1.32 -3.09
N ARG A 141 -12.54 1.57 -1.83
CA ARG A 141 -13.41 1.45 -0.66
C ARG A 141 -14.13 2.75 -0.28
N PHE A 142 -13.91 3.84 -1.01
CA PHE A 142 -14.44 5.15 -0.66
C PHE A 142 -15.97 5.15 -0.55
N PHE A 143 -16.69 4.92 -1.65
CA PHE A 143 -18.15 4.90 -1.64
C PHE A 143 -18.76 3.75 -0.84
N PRO A 144 -18.22 2.51 -0.84
CA PRO A 144 -18.65 1.47 0.09
C PRO A 144 -18.58 1.90 1.57
N THR A 145 -17.56 2.68 1.95
CA THR A 145 -17.40 3.19 3.32
C THR A 145 -18.41 4.26 3.66
N ILE A 146 -18.69 5.19 2.74
CA ILE A 146 -19.73 6.20 2.89
C ILE A 146 -21.11 5.53 2.99
N ALA A 147 -21.43 4.61 2.08
CA ALA A 147 -22.67 3.85 2.08
C ALA A 147 -22.87 3.07 3.40
N TYR A 148 -21.83 2.40 3.89
CA TYR A 148 -21.91 1.74 5.18
C TYR A 148 -22.21 2.72 6.32
N GLN A 149 -21.52 3.86 6.40
CA GLN A 149 -21.76 4.87 7.46
C GLN A 149 -23.19 5.40 7.42
N LEU A 150 -23.68 5.78 6.23
CA LEU A 150 -25.06 6.21 6.05
C LEU A 150 -26.08 5.14 6.48
N SER A 151 -25.80 3.86 6.21
CA SER A 151 -26.66 2.74 6.65
C SER A 151 -26.75 2.56 8.16
N THR A 152 -25.76 3.07 8.91
CA THR A 152 -25.82 3.05 10.38
C THR A 152 -26.69 4.16 10.94
N LYS A 153 -26.94 5.21 10.17
CA LYS A 153 -27.73 6.38 10.56
C LYS A 153 -29.18 6.29 10.07
N ILE A 154 -29.41 5.63 8.93
CA ILE A 154 -30.72 5.61 8.25
C ILE A 154 -31.19 4.15 8.08
N PRO A 155 -32.06 3.63 8.96
CA PRO A 155 -32.52 2.25 8.91
C PRO A 155 -33.18 1.83 7.59
N ALA A 156 -34.04 2.70 7.01
CA ALA A 156 -34.71 2.39 5.74
C ALA A 156 -33.71 2.24 4.56
N TYR A 157 -32.63 3.03 4.56
CA TYR A 157 -31.55 2.91 3.58
C TYR A 157 -30.76 1.60 3.78
N ARG A 158 -30.53 1.20 5.04
CA ARG A 158 -29.86 -0.07 5.38
C ARG A 158 -30.59 -1.28 4.82
N GLU A 159 -31.92 -1.29 4.88
CA GLU A 159 -32.74 -2.39 4.34
C GLU A 159 -32.55 -2.54 2.83
N ILE A 160 -32.61 -1.43 2.09
CA ILE A 160 -32.38 -1.41 0.63
C ILE A 160 -30.97 -1.93 0.31
N LEU A 161 -29.94 -1.38 0.96
CA LEU A 161 -28.55 -1.80 0.75
C LEU A 161 -28.33 -3.28 1.04
N ASN A 162 -28.99 -3.81 2.07
CA ASN A 162 -28.87 -5.22 2.43
C ASN A 162 -29.31 -6.13 1.27
N HIS A 163 -30.37 -5.75 0.55
CA HIS A 163 -30.83 -6.49 -0.63
C HIS A 163 -29.91 -6.31 -1.84
N ILE A 164 -29.43 -5.09 -2.10
CA ILE A 164 -28.53 -4.80 -3.23
C ILE A 164 -27.24 -5.61 -3.11
N ILE A 165 -26.56 -5.54 -1.96
CA ILE A 165 -25.29 -6.23 -1.75
C ILE A 165 -25.45 -7.76 -1.67
N TYR A 166 -26.57 -8.23 -1.13
CA TYR A 166 -26.85 -9.66 -1.13
C TYR A 166 -27.01 -10.20 -2.56
N SER A 167 -27.58 -9.39 -3.46
CA SER A 167 -27.84 -9.76 -4.86
C SER A 167 -26.59 -9.65 -5.73
N ASP A 168 -25.80 -8.58 -5.60
CA ASP A 168 -24.57 -8.38 -6.34
C ASP A 168 -23.43 -7.88 -5.43
N ARG A 169 -22.49 -8.79 -5.15
CA ARG A 169 -21.29 -8.49 -4.34
C ARG A 169 -20.20 -7.81 -5.15
N THR A 170 -20.20 -7.98 -6.48
CA THR A 170 -19.15 -7.42 -7.35
C THR A 170 -19.18 -5.90 -7.36
N LEU A 171 -20.33 -5.31 -7.02
CA LEU A 171 -20.52 -3.88 -6.85
C LEU A 171 -19.48 -3.22 -5.92
N LEU A 172 -18.98 -3.94 -4.92
CA LEU A 172 -17.99 -3.43 -3.97
C LEU A 172 -16.59 -3.23 -4.57
N GLU A 173 -16.35 -3.79 -5.76
CA GLU A 173 -15.08 -3.72 -6.51
C GLU A 173 -15.26 -3.03 -7.89
N ASN A 174 -16.47 -2.56 -8.19
CA ASN A 174 -16.77 -1.84 -9.43
C ASN A 174 -16.12 -0.44 -9.47
N GLN A 175 -16.23 0.20 -10.64
CA GLN A 175 -15.82 1.59 -10.84
C GLN A 175 -16.56 2.55 -9.91
N LEU A 176 -15.92 3.68 -9.59
CA LEU A 176 -16.42 4.68 -8.63
C LEU A 176 -17.82 5.18 -8.98
N GLU A 177 -18.11 5.44 -10.26
CA GLU A 177 -19.43 5.85 -10.73
C GLU A 177 -20.51 4.82 -10.36
N SER A 178 -20.29 3.55 -10.70
CA SER A 178 -21.25 2.47 -10.41
C SER A 178 -21.44 2.29 -8.90
N GLN A 179 -20.34 2.35 -8.13
CA GLN A 179 -20.43 2.30 -6.67
C GLN A 179 -21.30 3.44 -6.13
N PHE A 180 -21.08 4.68 -6.55
CA PHE A 180 -21.88 5.81 -6.08
C PHE A 180 -23.35 5.69 -6.49
N VAL A 181 -23.60 5.41 -7.77
CA VAL A 181 -24.95 5.33 -8.33
C VAL A 181 -25.76 4.23 -7.65
N ASP A 182 -25.21 3.01 -7.52
CA ASP A 182 -25.95 1.86 -7.04
C ASP A 182 -25.97 1.74 -5.51
N LEU A 183 -24.93 2.22 -4.81
CA LEU A 183 -24.89 2.17 -3.35
C LEU A 183 -25.48 3.42 -2.69
N ILE A 184 -25.42 4.59 -3.32
CA ILE A 184 -25.84 5.85 -2.70
C ILE A 184 -27.03 6.42 -3.46
N TRP A 185 -26.85 6.89 -4.70
CA TRP A 185 -27.88 7.67 -5.38
C TRP A 185 -29.20 6.91 -5.58
N LYS A 186 -29.20 5.73 -6.23
CA LYS A 186 -30.42 4.93 -6.48
C LYS A 186 -31.19 4.59 -5.21
N PRO A 187 -30.57 4.06 -4.14
CA PRO A 187 -31.27 3.81 -2.89
C PRO A 187 -31.94 5.05 -2.28
N PHE A 188 -31.32 6.23 -2.36
CA PHE A 188 -31.93 7.46 -1.86
C PHE A 188 -33.07 7.95 -2.75
N GLN A 189 -32.99 7.74 -4.07
CA GLN A 189 -34.13 7.97 -4.97
C GLN A 189 -35.31 7.04 -4.64
N GLU A 190 -35.06 5.77 -4.30
CA GLU A 190 -36.10 4.84 -3.87
C GLU A 190 -36.78 5.30 -2.57
N LEU A 191 -36.00 5.78 -1.59
CA LEU A 191 -36.54 6.34 -0.35
C LEU A 191 -37.39 7.59 -0.58
N ALA A 192 -36.93 8.48 -1.46
CA ALA A 192 -37.68 9.68 -1.82
C ALA A 192 -39.02 9.31 -2.49
N LYS A 193 -39.01 8.35 -3.43
CA LYS A 193 -40.23 7.82 -4.07
C LYS A 193 -41.18 7.15 -3.08
N ALA A 194 -40.65 6.53 -2.03
CA ALA A 194 -41.44 5.95 -0.94
C ALA A 194 -41.98 7.00 0.06
N GLY A 195 -41.81 8.30 -0.21
CA GLY A 195 -42.33 9.38 0.63
C GLY A 195 -41.60 9.53 1.96
N LYS A 196 -40.38 9.00 2.10
CA LYS A 196 -39.58 9.15 3.32
C LYS A 196 -38.90 10.52 3.32
N THR A 197 -39.32 11.41 4.21
CA THR A 197 -38.62 12.68 4.45
C THR A 197 -37.31 12.40 5.17
N LEU A 198 -36.19 12.74 4.54
CA LEU A 198 -34.86 12.64 5.13
C LEU A 198 -34.40 14.01 5.61
N GLY A 199 -33.73 14.06 6.76
CA GLY A 199 -33.01 15.25 7.18
C GLY A 199 -31.79 15.50 6.29
N THR A 200 -31.26 16.72 6.35
CA THR A 200 -29.99 17.06 5.71
C THR A 200 -28.84 16.40 6.47
N TYR A 201 -27.98 15.67 5.77
CA TYR A 201 -26.78 15.09 6.35
C TYR A 201 -25.51 15.63 5.69
N ALA A 202 -24.50 15.91 6.51
CA ALA A 202 -23.19 16.31 6.04
C ALA A 202 -22.27 15.10 5.81
N ILE A 203 -21.49 15.15 4.74
CA ILE A 203 -20.46 14.18 4.40
C ILE A 203 -19.13 14.91 4.26
N LEU A 204 -18.19 14.62 5.17
CA LEU A 204 -16.91 15.32 5.26
C LEU A 204 -15.78 14.45 4.70
N ILE A 205 -15.09 14.94 3.67
CA ILE A 205 -13.99 14.27 3.00
C ILE A 205 -12.70 15.06 3.20
N ASP A 206 -11.81 14.56 4.05
CA ASP A 206 -10.51 15.18 4.32
C ASP A 206 -9.38 14.51 3.56
N GLY A 207 -8.39 15.30 3.16
CA GLY A 207 -7.17 14.82 2.52
C GLY A 207 -7.39 14.26 1.12
N LEU A 208 -8.30 14.81 0.30
CA LEU A 208 -8.52 14.29 -1.07
C LEU A 208 -7.21 14.15 -1.86
N ASP A 209 -6.26 15.08 -1.67
CA ASP A 209 -4.92 15.03 -2.26
C ASP A 209 -4.00 13.90 -1.75
N GLU A 210 -4.45 13.17 -0.72
CA GLU A 210 -3.78 11.99 -0.16
C GLU A 210 -4.33 10.67 -0.71
N CYS A 211 -5.37 10.70 -1.55
CA CYS A 211 -5.77 9.54 -2.34
C CYS A 211 -4.66 9.18 -3.34
N ALA A 212 -4.32 7.89 -3.45
CA ALA A 212 -3.18 7.44 -4.24
C ALA A 212 -3.34 7.66 -5.75
N ASP A 213 -4.58 7.69 -6.26
CA ASP A 213 -4.87 7.84 -7.68
C ASP A 213 -5.40 9.25 -7.97
N LYS A 214 -4.60 10.05 -8.70
CA LYS A 214 -4.95 11.43 -9.10
C LYS A 214 -6.21 11.50 -9.96
N ARG A 215 -6.51 10.47 -10.77
CA ARG A 215 -7.74 10.43 -11.58
C ARG A 215 -8.95 10.21 -10.69
N ALA A 216 -8.84 9.28 -9.74
CA ALA A 216 -9.90 9.04 -8.76
C ALA A 216 -10.22 10.29 -7.93
N GLN A 217 -9.21 11.13 -7.61
CA GLN A 217 -9.43 12.40 -6.93
C GLN A 217 -10.38 13.33 -7.70
N CYS A 218 -10.17 13.49 -9.01
CA CYS A 218 -11.07 14.28 -9.88
C CYS A 218 -12.44 13.61 -10.02
N GLU A 219 -12.44 12.30 -10.30
CA GLU A 219 -13.65 11.51 -10.55
C GLU A 219 -14.62 11.54 -9.35
N ILE A 220 -14.11 11.44 -8.12
CA ILE A 220 -14.92 11.55 -6.90
C ILE A 220 -15.69 12.88 -6.85
N VAL A 221 -15.02 14.00 -7.14
CA VAL A 221 -15.65 15.34 -7.10
C VAL A 221 -16.70 15.48 -8.21
N GLU A 222 -16.37 15.02 -9.42
CA GLU A 222 -17.26 15.07 -10.58
C GLU A 222 -18.52 14.23 -10.40
N ILE A 223 -18.37 12.99 -9.88
CA ILE A 223 -19.48 12.09 -9.53
C ILE A 223 -20.41 12.76 -8.53
N VAL A 224 -19.86 13.26 -7.43
CA VAL A 224 -20.66 13.89 -6.38
C VAL A 224 -21.42 15.08 -6.96
N ALA A 225 -20.72 16.00 -7.65
CA ALA A 225 -21.33 17.19 -8.22
C ALA A 225 -22.50 16.89 -9.16
N ARG A 226 -22.39 15.85 -10.00
CA ARG A 226 -23.41 15.44 -10.96
C ARG A 226 -24.75 15.07 -10.31
N HIS A 227 -24.72 14.59 -9.07
CA HIS A 227 -25.89 14.04 -8.37
C HIS A 227 -26.31 14.84 -7.13
N LEU A 228 -25.72 16.02 -6.89
CA LEU A 228 -25.99 16.81 -5.67
C LEU A 228 -27.42 17.34 -5.55
N GLN A 229 -28.02 17.76 -6.67
CA GLN A 229 -29.32 18.44 -6.65
C GLN A 229 -30.47 17.53 -6.22
N ASP A 230 -30.32 16.21 -6.43
CA ASP A 230 -31.37 15.23 -6.15
C ASP A 230 -31.20 14.52 -4.79
N MET A 231 -30.33 15.03 -3.91
CA MET A 231 -29.90 14.31 -2.71
C MET A 231 -29.95 15.18 -1.44
N PRO A 232 -30.27 14.62 -0.26
CA PRO A 232 -30.32 15.35 1.01
C PRO A 232 -28.92 15.56 1.63
N PHE A 233 -27.87 15.51 0.82
CA PHE A 233 -26.49 15.49 1.30
C PHE A 233 -25.72 16.76 0.99
N ARG A 234 -25.00 17.24 2.00
CA ARG A 234 -24.03 18.32 1.86
C ARG A 234 -22.61 17.76 1.92
N TRP A 235 -21.82 17.99 0.88
CA TRP A 235 -20.47 17.41 0.75
C TRP A 235 -19.39 18.45 0.98
N ALA A 236 -18.52 18.21 1.95
CA ALA A 236 -17.38 19.06 2.26
C ALA A 236 -16.06 18.39 1.87
N PHE A 237 -15.25 19.07 1.07
CA PHE A 237 -13.93 18.59 0.64
C PHE A 237 -12.81 19.45 1.23
N PHE A 238 -11.84 18.81 1.88
CA PHE A 238 -10.64 19.45 2.40
C PHE A 238 -9.43 18.90 1.65
N SER A 239 -8.65 19.79 1.03
CA SER A 239 -7.50 19.36 0.21
C SER A 239 -6.45 20.46 0.03
N ARG A 240 -5.24 20.04 -0.37
CA ARG A 240 -4.26 20.96 -0.96
C ARG A 240 -4.73 21.43 -2.35
N PRO A 241 -4.36 22.64 -2.79
CA PRO A 241 -4.70 23.14 -4.12
C PRO A 241 -3.79 22.51 -5.20
N GLU A 242 -3.76 21.17 -5.29
CA GLU A 242 -3.00 20.49 -6.35
C GLU A 242 -3.61 20.82 -7.73
N PRO A 243 -2.79 20.97 -8.80
CA PRO A 243 -3.27 21.55 -10.07
C PRO A 243 -4.48 20.86 -10.70
N HIS A 244 -4.53 19.52 -10.67
CA HIS A 244 -5.66 18.76 -11.21
C HIS A 244 -6.92 18.91 -10.35
N ILE A 245 -6.80 18.95 -9.03
CA ILE A 245 -7.93 19.21 -8.12
C ILE A 245 -8.47 20.63 -8.34
N GLU A 246 -7.59 21.64 -8.43
CA GLU A 246 -7.99 23.02 -8.73
C GLU A 246 -8.73 23.12 -10.07
N THR A 247 -8.24 22.43 -11.09
CA THR A 247 -8.87 22.44 -12.41
C THR A 247 -10.27 21.83 -12.37
N THR A 248 -10.45 20.69 -11.68
CA THR A 248 -11.77 20.06 -11.52
C THR A 248 -12.77 20.97 -10.84
N PHE A 249 -12.41 21.61 -9.71
CA PHE A 249 -13.35 22.52 -9.03
C PHE A 249 -13.64 23.82 -9.79
N LYS A 250 -12.84 24.16 -10.82
CA LYS A 250 -13.09 25.31 -11.71
C LYS A 250 -14.01 24.98 -12.88
N LEU A 251 -14.36 23.70 -13.09
CA LEU A 251 -15.34 23.31 -14.10
C LEU A 251 -16.68 23.98 -13.79
N SER A 252 -17.34 24.56 -14.81
CA SER A 252 -18.54 25.40 -14.63
C SER A 252 -19.70 24.69 -13.94
N ASN A 253 -19.86 23.40 -14.20
CA ASN A 253 -20.88 22.54 -13.58
C ASN A 253 -20.57 22.21 -12.10
N ILE A 254 -19.36 22.48 -11.62
CA ILE A 254 -18.93 22.23 -10.23
C ILE A 254 -18.82 23.56 -9.47
N SER A 255 -18.20 24.58 -10.08
CA SER A 255 -17.99 25.89 -9.45
C SER A 255 -19.30 26.57 -9.06
N SER A 256 -20.37 26.36 -9.84
CA SER A 256 -21.71 26.88 -9.54
C SER A 256 -22.37 26.18 -8.33
N LEU A 257 -21.95 24.97 -7.99
CA LEU A 257 -22.49 24.16 -6.89
C LEU A 257 -21.60 24.19 -5.64
N CYS A 258 -20.43 24.83 -5.69
CA CYS A 258 -19.39 24.73 -4.67
C CYS A 258 -19.08 26.09 -4.03
N TYR A 259 -19.32 26.19 -2.72
CA TYR A 259 -18.79 27.28 -1.91
C TYR A 259 -17.34 26.97 -1.53
N SER A 260 -16.38 27.78 -1.99
CA SER A 260 -14.95 27.54 -1.79
C SER A 260 -14.33 28.57 -0.86
N VAL A 261 -13.63 28.09 0.16
CA VAL A 261 -12.85 28.87 1.13
C VAL A 261 -11.37 28.53 0.99
N PHE A 262 -10.51 29.55 1.00
CA PHE A 262 -9.06 29.37 1.06
C PHE A 262 -8.57 29.62 2.48
N LEU A 263 -7.84 28.66 3.05
CA LEU A 263 -7.17 28.77 4.34
C LEU A 263 -5.68 29.05 4.09
N PRO A 264 -5.23 30.33 4.14
CA PRO A 264 -3.85 30.71 3.85
C PRO A 264 -2.89 30.33 4.98
N VAL A 265 -1.60 30.36 4.68
CA VAL A 265 -0.58 30.62 5.73
C VAL A 265 -0.71 32.10 6.09
N SER A 266 -0.99 32.42 7.34
CA SER A 266 -1.25 33.80 7.79
C SER A 266 -0.75 34.00 9.21
N ARG A 267 -0.14 35.17 9.44
CA ARG A 267 0.28 35.64 10.77
C ARG A 267 -0.92 36.04 11.65
N GLU A 268 -2.12 36.16 11.08
CA GLU A 268 -3.36 36.30 11.87
C GLU A 268 -3.59 35.07 12.77
N ALA A 269 -3.02 33.91 12.40
CA ALA A 269 -3.08 32.71 13.23
C ALA A 269 -2.08 32.72 14.40
N ASP A 270 -1.15 33.68 14.47
CA ASP A 270 -0.06 33.69 15.47
C ASP A 270 -0.59 33.68 16.90
N GLY A 271 -1.67 34.42 17.19
CA GLY A 271 -2.32 34.42 18.51
C GLY A 271 -2.87 33.04 18.90
N GLU A 272 -3.51 32.36 17.95
CA GLU A 272 -4.04 31.00 18.13
C GLU A 272 -2.91 29.97 18.27
N ILE A 273 -1.84 30.10 17.49
CA ILE A 273 -0.66 29.26 17.56
C ILE A 273 0.06 29.46 18.92
N LYS A 274 0.15 30.70 19.41
CA LYS A 274 0.70 31.04 20.72
C LYS A 274 -0.08 30.38 21.84
N LEU A 275 -1.40 30.43 21.78
CA LEU A 275 -2.28 29.71 22.71
C LEU A 275 -2.00 28.20 22.67
N TYR A 276 -1.97 27.60 21.48
CA TYR A 276 -1.72 26.18 21.29
C TYR A 276 -0.36 25.74 21.86
N ILE A 277 0.74 26.43 21.51
CA ILE A 277 2.09 26.10 21.97
C ILE A 277 2.16 26.24 23.49
N ARG A 278 1.72 27.37 24.05
CA ARG A 278 1.77 27.62 25.50
C ARG A 278 1.05 26.51 26.28
N SER A 279 -0.18 26.19 25.88
CA SER A 279 -0.95 25.12 26.53
C SER A 279 -0.31 23.75 26.35
N GLY A 280 0.22 23.44 25.17
CA GLY A 280 0.93 22.19 24.90
C GLY A 280 2.16 22.01 25.79
N LEU A 281 3.00 23.03 25.91
CA LEU A 281 4.20 23.02 26.74
C LEU A 281 3.88 22.93 28.25
N GLN A 282 2.86 23.65 28.71
CA GLN A 282 2.38 23.54 30.09
C GLN A 282 1.86 22.13 30.41
N ASN A 283 1.15 21.49 29.48
CA ASN A 283 0.69 20.11 29.65
C ASN A 283 1.85 19.12 29.72
N ILE A 284 2.94 19.36 28.98
CA ILE A 284 4.16 18.53 29.06
C ILE A 284 4.79 18.64 30.45
N LEU A 285 4.96 19.84 31.00
CA LEU A 285 5.49 20.01 32.36
C LEU A 285 4.64 19.28 33.40
N ARG A 286 3.32 19.44 33.33
CA ARG A 286 2.36 18.76 34.23
C ARG A 286 2.47 17.25 34.12
N TYR A 287 2.49 16.71 32.90
CA TYR A 287 2.54 15.26 32.67
C TYR A 287 3.87 14.65 33.12
N ARG A 288 4.98 15.38 32.98
CA ARG A 288 6.31 14.92 33.39
C ARG A 288 6.67 15.22 34.84
N ASN A 289 5.82 15.96 35.55
CA ASN A 289 6.12 16.46 36.89
C ASN A 289 7.45 17.23 36.95
N VAL A 290 7.69 18.09 35.94
CA VAL A 290 8.87 18.97 35.87
C VAL A 290 8.46 20.36 36.35
N GLU A 291 9.12 20.86 37.39
CA GLU A 291 8.93 22.22 37.88
C GLU A 291 9.81 23.19 37.08
N ALA A 292 9.19 24.01 36.25
CA ALA A 292 9.85 25.08 35.52
C ALA A 292 8.99 26.35 35.62
N THR A 293 9.19 27.11 36.70
CA THR A 293 8.43 28.33 36.97
C THR A 293 8.72 29.41 35.93
N GLY A 294 7.67 30.03 35.38
CA GLY A 294 7.81 31.06 34.36
C GLY A 294 8.28 30.55 32.99
N TRP A 295 8.32 29.24 32.76
CA TRP A 295 8.69 28.65 31.47
C TRP A 295 7.45 28.22 30.64
N PRO A 296 7.50 28.39 29.30
CA PRO A 296 8.47 29.22 28.58
C PRO A 296 8.24 30.70 28.88
N SER A 297 9.31 31.49 28.84
CA SER A 297 9.19 32.95 28.93
C SER A 297 8.44 33.51 27.72
N ASP A 298 7.84 34.69 27.86
CA ASP A 298 7.13 35.33 26.75
C ASP A 298 8.06 35.62 25.55
N GLN A 299 9.32 35.94 25.80
CA GLN A 299 10.33 36.15 24.75
C GLN A 299 10.65 34.87 23.98
N GLU A 300 10.83 33.73 24.67
CA GLU A 300 11.03 32.43 24.03
C GLU A 300 9.80 32.05 23.21
N LEU A 301 8.60 32.32 23.74
CA LEU A 301 7.36 32.03 23.05
C LEU A 301 7.20 32.89 21.80
N ASP A 302 7.45 34.20 21.87
CA ASP A 302 7.38 35.09 20.70
C ASP A 302 8.40 34.70 19.62
N ALA A 303 9.62 34.34 20.01
CA ALA A 303 10.63 33.83 19.08
C ALA A 303 10.18 32.52 18.40
N LEU A 304 9.49 31.61 19.10
CA LEU A 304 8.91 30.41 18.49
C LEU A 304 7.78 30.74 17.53
N ILE A 305 6.94 31.72 17.86
CA ILE A 305 5.85 32.16 16.98
C ILE A 305 6.40 32.72 15.68
N ASP A 306 7.48 33.50 15.73
CA ASP A 306 8.17 33.95 14.52
C ASP A 306 8.68 32.78 13.67
N MET A 307 9.22 31.72 14.28
CA MET A 307 9.69 30.53 13.57
C MET A 307 8.56 29.68 12.99
N THR A 308 7.35 29.74 13.56
CA THR A 308 6.21 28.97 13.02
C THR A 308 5.76 29.46 11.66
N ASP A 309 6.05 30.73 11.33
CA ASP A 309 5.62 31.38 10.08
C ASP A 309 4.13 31.14 9.76
N GLY A 310 3.27 31.17 10.79
CA GLY A 310 1.83 30.92 10.65
C GLY A 310 1.42 29.45 10.42
N LEU A 311 2.33 28.48 10.57
CA LEU A 311 2.08 27.05 10.35
C LEU A 311 1.81 26.29 11.66
N PHE A 312 0.57 25.79 11.82
CA PHE A 312 0.20 24.91 12.92
C PHE A 312 1.01 23.60 12.97
N ILE A 313 1.44 23.07 11.82
CA ILE A 313 2.27 21.84 11.81
C ILE A 313 3.62 22.06 12.48
N TYR A 314 4.21 23.25 12.38
CA TYR A 314 5.44 23.59 13.08
C TYR A 314 5.20 23.52 14.58
N ALA A 315 4.18 24.25 15.05
CA ALA A 315 3.77 24.28 16.45
C ALA A 315 3.46 22.88 17.01
N ALA A 316 2.69 22.06 16.29
CA ALA A 316 2.39 20.70 16.69
C ALA A 316 3.64 19.81 16.76
N THR A 317 4.60 20.03 15.85
CA THR A 317 5.88 19.31 15.88
C THR A 317 6.76 19.77 17.04
N VAL A 318 6.74 21.06 17.40
CA VAL A 318 7.44 21.58 18.60
C VAL A 318 6.90 20.92 19.85
N VAL A 319 5.57 20.90 20.04
CA VAL A 319 4.95 20.27 21.21
C VAL A 319 5.31 18.78 21.27
N ARG A 320 5.27 18.05 20.14
CA ARG A 320 5.69 16.64 20.12
C ARG A 320 7.18 16.45 20.42
N PHE A 321 8.04 17.28 19.85
CA PHE A 321 9.50 17.21 20.01
C PHE A 321 9.93 17.50 21.45
N VAL A 322 9.40 18.57 22.05
CA VAL A 322 9.65 18.90 23.46
C VAL A 322 8.99 17.88 24.39
N GLY A 323 7.87 17.30 23.95
CA GLY A 323 7.13 16.25 24.64
C GLY A 323 7.78 14.85 24.60
N GLN A 324 8.89 14.63 23.88
CA GLN A 324 9.55 13.33 23.73
C GLN A 324 10.07 12.74 25.05
N THR A 325 9.40 11.74 25.61
CA THR A 325 9.71 11.15 26.94
C THR A 325 10.89 10.19 26.93
N SER A 326 11.41 9.87 25.74
CA SER A 326 12.48 8.90 25.56
C SER A 326 13.84 9.60 25.65
N GLY A 327 14.46 9.49 26.82
CA GLY A 327 15.71 10.16 27.17
C GLY A 327 15.50 11.16 28.29
N SER A 328 16.46 11.29 29.21
CA SER A 328 16.44 12.24 30.34
C SER A 328 16.58 13.70 29.90
N HIS A 329 16.05 14.06 28.73
CA HIS A 329 16.14 15.41 28.17
C HIS A 329 15.11 16.32 28.81
N ASP A 330 15.63 17.42 29.35
CA ASP A 330 14.83 18.46 30.00
C ASP A 330 14.05 19.26 28.93
N PRO A 331 12.72 19.43 29.05
CA PRO A 331 11.92 20.18 28.06
C PRO A 331 12.46 21.59 27.74
N PRO A 332 12.93 22.40 28.71
CA PRO A 332 13.65 23.64 28.45
C PRO A 332 14.88 23.52 27.53
N GLU A 333 15.69 22.46 27.66
CA GLU A 333 16.85 22.26 26.79
C GLU A 333 16.45 21.97 25.35
N LEU A 334 15.40 21.17 25.15
CA LEU A 334 14.87 20.86 23.82
C LEU A 334 14.29 22.12 23.15
N LEU A 335 13.62 22.97 23.93
CA LEU A 335 13.12 24.25 23.43
C LEU A 335 14.26 25.20 23.01
N LYS A 336 15.31 25.30 23.84
CA LYS A 336 16.52 26.08 23.52
C LYS A 336 17.20 25.56 22.25
N ALA A 337 17.24 24.25 22.03
CA ALA A 337 17.80 23.69 20.80
C ALA A 337 17.04 24.12 19.55
N ILE A 338 15.70 24.22 19.63
CA ILE A 338 14.88 24.77 18.53
C ILE A 338 15.22 26.24 18.32
N LEU A 339 15.22 27.04 19.39
CA LEU A 339 15.48 28.47 19.32
C LEU A 339 16.87 28.81 18.74
N ASN A 340 17.88 28.01 19.07
CA ASN A 340 19.25 28.18 18.58
C ASN A 340 19.45 27.72 17.13
N SER A 341 18.50 26.97 16.55
CA SER A 341 18.60 26.46 15.17
C SER A 341 18.19 27.47 14.10
N SER A 342 17.61 28.60 14.51
CA SER A 342 17.11 29.62 13.58
C SER A 342 18.25 30.25 12.79
N SER A 343 18.20 30.07 11.47
CA SER A 343 19.13 30.66 10.51
C SER A 343 18.70 32.09 10.19
N ARG A 344 18.82 33.01 11.15
CA ARG A 344 18.37 34.41 11.00
C ARG A 344 19.13 35.21 9.93
N ASP A 345 20.22 34.67 9.37
CA ASP A 345 21.17 35.40 8.52
C ASP A 345 21.13 35.09 7.01
N GLN A 346 20.12 34.37 6.49
CA GLN A 346 20.01 34.15 5.04
C GLN A 346 19.23 35.27 4.35
N TYR A 347 19.96 36.26 3.80
CA TYR A 347 19.42 37.25 2.86
C TYR A 347 19.04 36.58 1.54
N GLY A 348 17.76 36.23 1.37
CA GLY A 348 17.20 35.65 0.15
C GLY A 348 15.69 35.48 0.24
N PRO A 349 14.98 35.20 -0.87
CA PRO A 349 13.56 34.89 -0.82
C PRO A 349 13.35 33.62 0.02
N LYS A 350 12.59 33.72 1.12
CA LYS A 350 12.25 32.57 1.96
C LYS A 350 11.46 31.55 1.12
N LEU A 351 12.02 30.35 0.97
CA LEU A 351 11.31 29.23 0.37
C LEU A 351 10.06 28.91 1.21
N PRO A 352 8.93 28.52 0.60
CA PRO A 352 7.76 28.07 1.34
C PRO A 352 8.15 26.94 2.31
N MET A 353 7.74 27.04 3.59
CA MET A 353 8.05 26.06 4.65
C MET A 353 9.54 25.94 5.05
N ALA A 354 10.40 26.89 4.69
CA ALA A 354 11.84 26.83 5.01
C ALA A 354 12.13 26.61 6.51
N GLU A 355 11.41 27.30 7.41
CA GLU A 355 11.58 27.11 8.86
C GLU A 355 11.19 25.69 9.29
N LEU A 356 10.12 25.13 8.72
CA LEU A 356 9.69 23.76 9.00
C LEU A 356 10.72 22.74 8.51
N ASP A 357 11.31 22.96 7.34
CA ASP A 357 12.35 22.10 6.77
C ASP A 357 13.65 22.17 7.59
N ALA A 358 14.01 23.37 8.07
CA ALA A 358 15.12 23.55 9.02
C ALA A 358 14.85 22.79 10.33
N PHE A 359 13.61 22.82 10.83
CA PHE A 359 13.25 22.08 12.04
C PHE A 359 13.27 20.55 11.82
N TYR A 360 12.79 20.05 10.68
CA TYR A 360 12.94 18.64 10.32
C TYR A 360 14.41 18.22 10.22
N THR A 361 15.24 19.09 9.64
CA THR A 361 16.69 18.91 9.57
C THR A 361 17.30 18.82 10.98
N LEU A 362 16.92 19.71 11.90
CA LEU A 362 17.36 19.66 13.30
C LEU A 362 16.99 18.33 13.96
N ILE A 363 15.76 17.86 13.79
CA ILE A 363 15.30 16.58 14.35
C ILE A 363 16.20 15.44 13.88
N LEU A 364 16.52 15.40 12.58
CA LEU A 364 17.37 14.36 12.01
C LEU A 364 18.86 14.50 12.38
N GLN A 365 19.37 15.72 12.51
CA GLN A 365 20.77 15.99 12.92
C GLN A 365 21.07 15.59 14.36
N ARG A 366 20.07 15.60 15.24
CA ARG A 366 20.22 15.18 16.65
C ARG A 366 20.28 13.68 16.82
N ILE A 367 20.01 12.91 15.77
CA ILE A 367 20.09 11.45 15.81
C ILE A 367 21.57 11.04 15.83
N PRO A 368 21.96 10.05 16.67
CA PRO A 368 23.30 9.49 16.65
C PRO A 368 23.73 9.05 15.24
N ARG A 369 24.96 9.41 14.84
CA ARG A 369 25.48 9.16 13.48
C ARG A 369 25.49 7.68 13.12
N GLU A 370 25.64 6.80 14.11
CA GLU A 370 25.64 5.35 13.98
C GLU A 370 24.26 4.78 13.61
N LEU A 371 23.18 5.52 13.89
CA LEU A 371 21.81 5.11 13.57
C LEU A 371 21.33 5.68 12.23
N LEU A 372 21.98 6.73 11.72
CA LEU A 372 21.52 7.44 10.54
C LEU A 372 21.35 6.54 9.28
N PRO A 373 22.29 5.63 8.94
CA PRO A 373 22.09 4.73 7.79
C PRO A 373 20.87 3.83 7.91
N ASP A 374 20.57 3.34 9.12
CA ASP A 374 19.37 2.52 9.38
C ASP A 374 18.10 3.33 9.24
N ILE A 375 18.12 4.59 9.67
CA ILE A 375 16.98 5.49 9.57
C ILE A 375 16.71 5.90 8.12
N LEU A 376 17.75 6.19 7.35
CA LEU A 376 17.57 6.55 5.93
C LEU A 376 17.06 5.36 5.10
N THR A 377 17.59 4.15 5.34
CA THR A 377 17.06 2.93 4.70
C THR A 377 15.63 2.60 5.15
N PHE A 378 15.32 2.82 6.43
CA PHE A 378 13.95 2.75 6.95
C PHE A 378 13.03 3.74 6.22
N PHE A 379 13.40 5.02 6.12
CA PHE A 379 12.62 6.02 5.41
C PHE A 379 12.47 5.71 3.92
N SER A 380 13.54 5.32 3.23
CA SER A 380 13.49 4.94 1.81
C SER A 380 12.46 3.84 1.58
N LEU A 381 12.41 2.83 2.46
CA LEU A 381 11.44 1.76 2.37
C LEU A 381 9.99 2.22 2.56
N ILE A 382 9.72 3.05 3.57
CA ILE A 382 8.34 3.37 4.00
C ILE A 382 7.72 4.53 3.22
N VAL A 383 8.55 5.40 2.67
CA VAL A 383 8.13 6.51 1.81
C VAL A 383 7.71 6.01 0.42
N THR A 384 8.08 4.77 0.07
CA THR A 384 7.77 4.14 -1.21
C THR A 384 6.29 3.64 -1.27
N PRO A 385 5.49 4.06 -2.28
CA PRO A 385 4.03 4.17 -2.16
C PRO A 385 3.13 2.90 -2.21
N LYS A 386 3.62 1.66 -2.09
CA LYS A 386 2.73 0.49 -2.39
C LYS A 386 2.98 -0.76 -1.56
N HIS A 387 2.33 -0.88 -0.39
CA HIS A 387 1.75 -2.12 0.19
C HIS A 387 1.32 -1.81 1.65
N ASP A 388 0.06 -2.07 2.04
CA ASP A 388 -0.38 -1.85 3.44
C ASP A 388 0.37 -2.71 4.47
N ALA A 389 1.02 -3.79 4.02
CA ALA A 389 1.89 -4.61 4.85
C ALA A 389 3.18 -3.89 5.31
N THR A 390 3.55 -2.74 4.73
CA THR A 390 4.81 -2.04 5.01
C THR A 390 4.83 -1.25 6.31
N ARG A 391 3.77 -1.27 7.13
CA ARG A 391 3.70 -0.46 8.36
C ARG A 391 3.86 -1.22 9.65
N SER A 392 3.84 -2.55 9.61
CA SER A 392 4.15 -3.34 10.79
C SER A 392 5.59 -3.08 11.20
N ILE A 393 5.79 -2.65 12.46
CA ILE A 393 7.12 -2.36 12.99
C ILE A 393 7.98 -3.63 12.93
N ALA A 394 7.46 -4.75 13.41
CA ALA A 394 8.16 -6.03 13.38
C ALA A 394 8.51 -6.48 11.96
N PHE A 395 7.57 -6.36 11.01
CA PHE A 395 7.84 -6.74 9.62
C PHE A 395 8.95 -5.89 9.00
N VAL A 396 8.88 -4.56 9.13
CA VAL A 396 9.90 -3.64 8.60
C VAL A 396 11.25 -3.85 9.27
N SER A 397 11.26 -4.11 10.58
CA SER A 397 12.47 -4.42 11.33
C SER A 397 13.16 -5.66 10.76
N ASN A 398 12.40 -6.74 10.51
CA ASN A 398 12.93 -7.96 9.91
C ASN A 398 13.37 -7.75 8.47
N LEU A 399 12.60 -6.97 7.69
CA LEU A 399 12.91 -6.66 6.30
C LEU A 399 14.20 -5.85 6.13
N LEU A 400 14.56 -5.05 7.13
CA LEU A 400 15.81 -4.28 7.17
C LEU A 400 16.90 -4.95 8.02
N GLY A 401 16.63 -6.10 8.65
CA GLY A 401 17.58 -6.73 9.56
C GLY A 401 17.95 -5.83 10.76
N ILE A 402 17.05 -4.95 11.18
CA ILE A 402 17.23 -4.09 12.34
C ILE A 402 16.70 -4.85 13.55
N SER A 403 17.48 -4.91 14.63
CA SER A 403 17.04 -5.59 15.87
C SER A 403 15.88 -4.86 16.53
N ARG A 404 15.07 -5.60 17.30
CA ARG A 404 13.94 -5.02 18.05
C ARG A 404 14.32 -3.78 18.87
N ILE A 405 15.41 -3.87 19.64
CA ILE A 405 15.88 -2.77 20.49
C ILE A 405 16.24 -1.56 19.62
N LYS A 406 17.02 -1.77 18.55
CA LYS A 406 17.46 -0.69 17.67
C LYS A 406 16.28 -0.01 16.97
N MET A 407 15.30 -0.79 16.50
CA MET A 407 14.09 -0.25 15.88
C MET A 407 13.24 0.55 16.88
N GLN A 408 13.08 0.05 18.11
CA GLN A 408 12.40 0.81 19.17
C GLN A 408 13.11 2.13 19.47
N THR A 409 14.45 2.14 19.54
CA THR A 409 15.24 3.37 19.68
C THR A 409 15.00 4.34 18.51
N ILE A 410 15.03 3.85 17.27
CA ILE A 410 14.74 4.65 16.07
C ILE A 410 13.35 5.27 16.16
N CYS A 411 12.32 4.47 16.45
CA CYS A 411 10.95 4.92 16.57
C CYS A 411 10.79 5.99 17.67
N ASN A 412 11.48 5.84 18.80
CA ASN A 412 11.46 6.80 19.90
C ASN A 412 12.11 8.13 19.52
N LEU A 413 13.29 8.09 18.87
CA LEU A 413 13.98 9.29 18.39
C LEU A 413 13.14 10.06 17.35
N LEU A 414 12.39 9.34 16.53
CA LEU A 414 11.56 9.90 15.47
C LEU A 414 10.13 10.26 15.91
N SER A 415 9.80 10.13 17.20
CA SER A 415 8.44 10.35 17.73
C SER A 415 7.86 11.76 17.50
N ALA A 416 8.69 12.75 17.14
CA ALA A 416 8.21 14.08 16.75
C ALA A 416 7.50 14.10 15.39
N VAL A 417 7.90 13.18 14.50
CA VAL A 417 7.47 13.12 13.08
C VAL A 417 6.79 11.80 12.71
N LEU A 418 7.04 10.73 13.46
CA LEU A 418 6.39 9.43 13.35
C LEU A 418 5.49 9.16 14.55
N ARG A 419 4.26 8.74 14.24
CA ARG A 419 3.31 8.21 15.22
C ARG A 419 3.41 6.70 15.25
N LEU A 420 3.60 6.14 16.43
CA LEU A 420 3.50 4.70 16.69
C LEU A 420 2.09 4.40 17.18
N SER A 421 1.37 3.52 16.51
CA SER A 421 0.16 2.93 17.06
C SER A 421 0.56 1.79 17.98
N ASN A 422 0.29 1.98 19.27
CA ASN A 422 0.48 0.95 20.27
C ASN A 422 -0.33 -0.31 19.93
N PRO A 423 0.13 -1.49 20.39
CA PRO A 423 -0.58 -2.74 20.18
C PRO A 423 -2.05 -2.56 20.59
N LYS A 424 -2.98 -2.93 19.70
CA LYS A 424 -4.38 -3.02 20.11
C LYS A 424 -4.41 -4.07 21.21
N HIS A 425 -4.93 -3.75 22.40
CA HIS A 425 -5.29 -4.78 23.37
C HIS A 425 -6.35 -5.66 22.71
N PHE A 426 -5.91 -6.75 22.08
CA PHE A 426 -6.81 -7.83 21.72
C PHE A 426 -7.26 -8.47 23.03
N PRO A 427 -8.56 -8.48 23.35
CA PRO A 427 -9.04 -9.18 24.54
C PRO A 427 -8.62 -10.64 24.42
N SER A 428 -7.81 -11.08 25.38
CA SER A 428 -7.13 -12.37 25.40
C SER A 428 -8.04 -13.59 25.58
N SER A 429 -9.37 -13.43 25.59
CA SER A 429 -10.29 -14.49 26.04
C SER A 429 -11.53 -14.77 25.20
N THR A 430 -11.77 -14.07 24.07
CA THR A 430 -12.99 -14.32 23.26
C THR A 430 -12.79 -14.19 21.75
N ASP A 431 -11.63 -14.59 21.23
CA ASP A 431 -11.45 -14.71 19.78
C ASP A 431 -11.74 -16.16 19.32
N PRO A 432 -12.75 -16.40 18.46
CA PRO A 432 -12.93 -17.72 17.83
C PRO A 432 -11.73 -18.15 16.96
N TYR A 433 -10.77 -17.25 16.73
CA TYR A 433 -9.49 -17.51 16.06
C TYR A 433 -8.30 -17.58 17.01
N SER A 434 -8.48 -18.13 18.22
CA SER A 434 -7.34 -18.70 18.95
C SER A 434 -6.57 -19.61 17.99
N PRO A 435 -5.26 -19.41 17.77
CA PRO A 435 -4.47 -20.20 16.83
C PRO A 435 -4.26 -21.60 17.42
N ASN A 436 -5.32 -22.38 17.53
CA ASN A 436 -5.24 -23.82 17.63
C ASN A 436 -4.54 -24.29 16.36
N LYS A 437 -3.53 -25.13 16.55
CA LYS A 437 -2.55 -25.61 15.56
C LYS A 437 -3.15 -26.18 14.26
N SER A 438 -4.47 -26.37 14.15
CA SER A 438 -5.12 -27.03 13.01
C SER A 438 -5.57 -26.12 11.86
N LEU A 439 -5.61 -24.79 12.00
CA LEU A 439 -6.21 -23.93 10.96
C LEU A 439 -5.23 -23.48 9.84
N LEU A 440 -3.91 -23.56 10.05
CA LEU A 440 -2.96 -22.80 9.23
C LEU A 440 -2.46 -23.49 7.96
N PHE A 441 -2.55 -24.81 7.86
CA PHE A 441 -2.01 -25.50 6.69
C PHE A 441 -2.93 -25.51 5.47
N GLN A 442 -4.12 -24.88 5.51
CA GLN A 442 -5.07 -24.89 4.39
C GLN A 442 -5.52 -23.52 3.85
N THR A 443 -5.02 -22.41 4.38
CA THR A 443 -5.40 -21.06 3.88
C THR A 443 -4.18 -20.18 3.61
N LEU A 444 -3.44 -20.52 2.55
CA LEU A 444 -2.73 -19.51 1.74
C LEU A 444 -3.70 -18.89 0.72
N SER A 445 -4.95 -18.65 1.12
CA SER A 445 -5.79 -17.72 0.36
C SER A 445 -5.32 -16.30 0.71
N PRO A 446 -5.40 -15.33 -0.23
CA PRO A 446 -5.01 -13.94 0.05
C PRO A 446 -5.66 -13.36 1.32
N GLU A 447 -6.88 -13.79 1.64
CA GLU A 447 -7.60 -13.36 2.85
C GLU A 447 -6.95 -13.89 4.14
N GLY A 448 -6.43 -15.12 4.15
CA GLY A 448 -5.74 -15.69 5.32
C GLY A 448 -4.42 -14.99 5.64
N THR A 449 -3.67 -14.58 4.61
CA THR A 449 -2.40 -13.85 4.77
C THR A 449 -2.59 -12.44 5.34
N ASP A 450 -3.66 -11.75 4.94
CA ASP A 450 -3.99 -10.42 5.46
C ASP A 450 -4.36 -10.47 6.95
N VAL A 451 -5.09 -11.51 7.39
CA VAL A 451 -5.44 -11.71 8.80
C VAL A 451 -4.18 -11.88 9.67
N LEU A 452 -3.22 -12.71 9.24
CA LEU A 452 -1.98 -12.90 10.00
C LEU A 452 -1.17 -11.62 10.10
N MET A 453 -1.02 -10.85 9.03
CA MET A 453 -0.35 -9.55 9.08
C MET A 453 -1.08 -8.54 9.99
N ARG A 454 -2.41 -8.55 10.02
CA ARG A 454 -3.19 -7.71 10.94
C ARG A 454 -2.98 -8.11 12.40
N ILE A 455 -2.89 -9.40 12.69
CA ILE A 455 -2.58 -9.90 14.05
C ILE A 455 -1.18 -9.43 14.46
N ILE A 456 -0.19 -9.61 13.58
CA ILE A 456 1.20 -9.17 13.82
C ILE A 456 1.25 -7.66 14.05
N SER A 457 0.66 -6.87 13.15
CA SER A 457 0.60 -5.40 13.25
C SER A 457 -0.15 -4.94 14.50
N GLY A 458 -1.19 -5.68 14.88
CA GLY A 458 -2.00 -5.41 16.05
C GLY A 458 -1.27 -5.71 17.37
N ARG A 459 -0.33 -6.66 17.37
CA ARG A 459 0.48 -7.05 18.53
C ARG A 459 1.77 -6.26 18.68
N GLU A 460 2.47 -6.02 17.58
CA GLU A 460 3.79 -5.37 17.59
C GLU A 460 3.71 -3.87 17.25
N GLY A 461 2.53 -3.39 16.87
CA GLY A 461 2.29 -2.00 16.51
C GLY A 461 2.59 -1.68 15.04
N THR A 462 2.20 -0.46 14.67
CA THR A 462 2.46 0.12 13.34
C THR A 462 2.97 1.53 13.47
N PHE A 463 3.65 2.05 12.44
CA PHE A 463 4.04 3.46 12.37
C PHE A 463 3.32 4.18 11.23
N CYS A 464 3.12 5.49 11.38
CA CYS A 464 2.64 6.41 10.33
C CYS A 464 3.30 7.77 10.50
N PHE A 465 3.36 8.56 9.43
CA PHE A 465 3.74 9.96 9.55
C PHE A 465 2.63 10.75 10.24
N TYR A 466 2.99 11.70 11.10
CA TYR A 466 2.01 12.64 11.64
C TYR A 466 1.42 13.54 10.54
N HIS A 467 2.19 13.82 9.48
CA HIS A 467 1.77 14.70 8.42
C HIS A 467 2.56 14.45 7.12
N LYS A 468 1.87 14.57 5.96
CA LYS A 468 2.45 14.39 4.62
C LYS A 468 3.63 15.33 4.32
N SER A 469 3.74 16.50 4.97
CA SER A 469 4.86 17.44 4.76
C SER A 469 6.24 16.88 5.08
N PHE A 470 6.37 16.01 6.09
CA PHE A 470 7.66 15.38 6.41
C PHE A 470 8.04 14.33 5.37
N ARG A 471 7.05 13.59 4.86
CA ARG A 471 7.24 12.70 3.72
C ARG A 471 7.64 13.50 2.47
N ASP A 472 6.99 14.61 2.20
CA ASP A 472 7.33 15.52 1.09
C ASP A 472 8.76 16.08 1.24
N PHE A 473 9.18 16.39 2.48
CA PHE A 473 10.54 16.82 2.79
C PHE A 473 11.57 15.74 2.42
N LEU A 474 11.37 14.49 2.87
CA LEU A 474 12.26 13.36 2.57
C LEU A 474 12.34 13.01 1.08
N HIS A 475 11.31 13.35 0.30
CA HIS A 475 11.25 13.13 -1.15
C HIS A 475 12.05 14.17 -1.94
N ASP A 476 12.14 15.39 -1.43
CA ASP A 476 12.65 16.52 -2.18
C ASP A 476 14.12 16.80 -1.80
N PRO A 477 15.09 16.57 -2.71
CA PRO A 477 16.50 16.83 -2.44
C PRO A 477 16.79 18.31 -2.18
N SER A 478 15.98 19.23 -2.74
CA SER A 478 16.16 20.68 -2.49
C SER A 478 15.77 21.09 -1.07
N ARG A 479 14.91 20.30 -0.41
CA ARG A 479 14.41 20.57 0.95
C ARG A 479 15.22 19.84 2.01
N SER A 480 15.48 18.55 1.80
CA SER A 480 16.11 17.67 2.80
C SER A 480 17.62 17.49 2.66
N GLY A 481 18.22 17.92 1.55
CA GLY A 481 19.66 17.79 1.31
C GLY A 481 20.16 16.36 1.50
N GLN A 482 21.09 16.16 2.44
CA GLN A 482 21.68 14.85 2.75
C GLN A 482 20.68 13.82 3.32
N PHE A 483 19.49 14.26 3.76
CA PHE A 483 18.46 13.37 4.30
C PHE A 483 17.47 12.87 3.24
N CYS A 484 17.65 13.26 1.97
CA CYS A 484 16.80 12.84 0.87
C CYS A 484 16.92 11.33 0.62
N VAL A 485 15.78 10.64 0.62
CA VAL A 485 15.73 9.17 0.47
C VAL A 485 15.43 8.70 -0.96
N MET A 486 15.25 9.66 -1.87
CA MET A 486 14.96 9.42 -3.29
C MET A 486 16.19 9.54 -4.18
N THR A 487 17.37 9.69 -3.58
CA THR A 487 18.64 9.75 -4.30
C THR A 487 19.03 8.36 -4.83
N GLN A 488 19.75 8.33 -5.95
CA GLN A 488 20.26 7.09 -6.54
C GLN A 488 21.11 6.29 -5.54
N THR A 489 22.04 6.97 -4.86
CA THR A 489 22.91 6.35 -3.83
C THR A 489 22.10 5.70 -2.71
N MET A 490 20.95 6.26 -2.33
CA MET A 490 20.10 5.68 -1.28
C MET A 490 19.27 4.49 -1.78
N HIS A 491 18.81 4.52 -3.02
CA HIS A 491 18.22 3.35 -3.65
C HIS A 491 19.23 2.20 -3.77
N GLU A 492 20.47 2.49 -4.17
CA GLU A 492 21.57 1.51 -4.21
C GLU A 492 21.83 0.92 -2.82
N THR A 493 22.07 1.76 -1.82
CA THR A 493 22.32 1.32 -0.43
C THR A 493 21.18 0.44 0.10
N THR A 494 19.93 0.83 -0.15
CA THR A 494 18.75 0.06 0.27
C THR A 494 18.67 -1.27 -0.49
N PHE A 495 18.94 -1.26 -1.81
CA PHE A 495 18.99 -2.46 -2.63
C PHE A 495 20.04 -3.45 -2.12
N GLU A 496 21.28 -3.01 -1.88
CA GLU A 496 22.37 -3.85 -1.36
C GLU A 496 22.00 -4.51 -0.01
N ARG A 497 21.36 -3.74 0.88
CA ARG A 497 20.91 -4.25 2.18
C ARG A 497 19.83 -5.32 2.03
N VAL A 498 18.78 -5.04 1.26
CA VAL A 498 17.68 -5.99 0.97
C VAL A 498 18.25 -7.25 0.33
N LEU A 499 19.25 -7.11 -0.54
CA LEU A 499 19.90 -8.20 -1.23
C LEU A 499 20.64 -9.14 -0.31
N ARG A 500 21.44 -8.61 0.61
CA ARG A 500 22.16 -9.39 1.62
C ARG A 500 21.20 -10.13 2.54
N LEU A 501 20.11 -9.50 2.96
CA LEU A 501 19.09 -10.13 3.80
C LEU A 501 18.34 -11.24 3.07
N HIS A 502 17.91 -10.99 1.83
CA HIS A 502 17.31 -12.02 0.98
C HIS A 502 18.26 -13.21 0.85
N SER A 503 19.55 -12.89 0.68
CA SER A 503 20.61 -13.87 0.54
C SER A 503 20.84 -14.71 1.80
N HIS A 504 20.73 -14.09 2.96
CA HIS A 504 20.79 -14.78 4.25
C HIS A 504 19.60 -15.72 4.43
N HIS A 505 18.37 -15.22 4.26
CA HIS A 505 17.16 -16.01 4.40
C HIS A 505 17.13 -17.20 3.43
N ALA A 506 17.48 -16.99 2.16
CA ALA A 506 17.51 -18.05 1.14
C ALA A 506 18.39 -19.26 1.50
N ARG A 507 19.44 -19.10 2.34
CA ARG A 507 20.27 -20.23 2.79
C ARG A 507 19.52 -21.19 3.70
N SER A 508 18.44 -20.73 4.34
CA SER A 508 17.59 -21.52 5.24
C SER A 508 16.45 -22.26 4.53
N TYR A 509 16.27 -22.05 3.21
CA TYR A 509 15.23 -22.71 2.41
C TYR A 509 15.87 -23.72 1.46
N THR A 510 15.25 -24.89 1.32
CA THR A 510 15.57 -25.84 0.25
C THR A 510 14.46 -25.85 -0.79
N ILE A 511 14.85 -26.05 -2.04
CA ILE A 511 13.91 -26.18 -3.14
C ILE A 511 13.62 -27.66 -3.31
N GLN A 512 12.36 -28.04 -3.18
CA GLN A 512 11.90 -29.40 -3.48
C GLN A 512 10.76 -29.30 -4.50
N ASN A 513 10.91 -29.93 -5.66
CA ASN A 513 9.89 -29.99 -6.72
C ASN A 513 9.35 -28.61 -7.18
N ASN A 514 10.23 -27.63 -7.46
CA ASN A 514 9.85 -26.24 -7.81
C ASN A 514 8.93 -25.56 -6.78
N ARG A 515 9.09 -25.94 -5.51
CA ARG A 515 8.50 -25.24 -4.37
C ARG A 515 9.62 -24.90 -3.42
N LEU A 516 9.67 -23.63 -3.01
CA LEU A 516 10.40 -23.23 -1.81
C LEU A 516 9.75 -23.93 -0.62
N ILE A 517 10.41 -24.93 -0.07
CA ILE A 517 9.98 -25.57 1.17
C ILE A 517 10.91 -25.03 2.26
N PRO A 518 10.38 -24.31 3.26
CA PRO A 518 11.17 -23.97 4.43
C PRO A 518 11.68 -25.26 5.06
N LEU A 519 12.99 -25.34 5.34
CA LEU A 519 13.54 -26.44 6.12
C LEU A 519 13.05 -26.28 7.58
N PHE A 520 11.83 -26.73 7.87
CA PHE A 520 11.38 -26.88 9.25
C PHE A 520 11.95 -28.17 9.83
N THR A 521 13.27 -28.23 9.97
CA THR A 521 13.92 -29.25 10.80
C THR A 521 13.82 -28.79 12.25
N GLY A 522 12.68 -29.06 12.91
CA GLY A 522 12.49 -29.08 14.36
C GLY A 522 12.90 -27.85 15.21
N THR A 523 11.97 -27.31 16.00
CA THR A 523 12.17 -26.41 17.17
C THR A 523 12.88 -25.07 16.95
N ASN A 524 13.30 -24.72 15.73
CA ASN A 524 14.11 -23.52 15.43
C ASN A 524 13.34 -22.41 14.68
N SER A 525 12.03 -22.28 14.86
CA SER A 525 11.25 -21.18 14.26
C SER A 525 11.76 -19.82 14.75
N GLY A 526 12.08 -18.90 13.84
CA GLY A 526 12.43 -17.51 14.16
C GLY A 526 13.92 -17.20 14.34
N LYS A 527 14.86 -18.16 14.18
CA LYS A 527 16.32 -17.89 14.27
C LYS A 527 16.83 -16.91 13.21
N GLY A 528 16.14 -16.75 12.08
CA GLY A 528 16.47 -15.78 11.04
C GLY A 528 15.84 -14.40 11.22
N LEU A 529 14.94 -14.22 12.19
CA LEU A 529 14.22 -12.96 12.40
C LEU A 529 15.01 -12.04 13.35
N SER A 530 15.15 -10.77 12.99
CA SER A 530 15.69 -9.71 13.84
C SER A 530 14.69 -9.24 14.92
N TRP A 531 13.41 -9.53 14.71
CA TRP A 531 12.31 -9.30 15.65
C TRP A 531 11.33 -10.48 15.57
N PRO A 532 11.59 -11.58 16.28
CA PRO A 532 10.61 -12.66 16.45
C PRO A 532 9.49 -12.22 17.40
N ILE A 533 8.27 -12.68 17.12
CA ILE A 533 7.04 -12.44 17.90
C ILE A 533 6.94 -13.42 19.07
N GLY A 534 7.60 -14.59 18.98
CA GLY A 534 7.58 -15.63 20.01
C GLY A 534 6.37 -16.56 19.90
N ILE A 535 5.70 -16.56 18.75
CA ILE A 535 4.66 -17.55 18.40
C ILE A 535 5.13 -18.24 17.13
N GLU A 536 5.47 -19.52 17.25
CA GLU A 536 6.04 -20.36 16.17
C GLU A 536 5.33 -20.17 14.82
N VAL A 537 4.00 -20.17 14.82
CA VAL A 537 3.18 -19.95 13.63
C VAL A 537 3.39 -18.57 13.01
N LEU A 538 3.33 -17.51 13.82
CA LEU A 538 3.46 -16.14 13.35
C LEU A 538 4.89 -15.86 12.91
N ASP A 539 5.88 -16.42 13.60
CA ASP A 539 7.28 -16.32 13.25
C ASP A 539 7.57 -17.03 11.93
N SER A 540 7.03 -18.25 11.73
CA SER A 540 7.14 -18.99 10.48
C SER A 540 6.49 -18.24 9.31
N TYR A 541 5.30 -17.67 9.54
CA TYR A 541 4.63 -16.83 8.56
C TYR A 541 5.43 -15.58 8.24
N LEU A 542 5.93 -14.88 9.27
CA LEU A 542 6.69 -13.65 9.13
C LEU A 542 8.00 -13.89 8.39
N GLU A 543 8.69 -14.99 8.65
CA GLU A 543 9.93 -15.37 7.95
C GLU A 543 9.68 -15.58 6.45
N LEU A 544 8.64 -16.35 6.11
CA LEU A 544 8.24 -16.55 4.72
C LEU A 544 7.81 -15.23 4.05
N PHE A 545 7.01 -14.43 4.75
CA PHE A 545 6.47 -13.18 4.22
C PHE A 545 7.57 -12.13 4.02
N VAL A 546 8.55 -12.05 4.93
CA VAL A 546 9.75 -11.22 4.78
C VAL A 546 10.56 -11.69 3.59
N PHE A 547 10.85 -12.98 3.47
CA PHE A 547 11.59 -13.53 2.32
C PHE A 547 10.94 -13.18 0.98
N MET A 548 9.63 -13.40 0.88
CA MET A 548 8.82 -13.08 -0.28
C MET A 548 8.82 -11.59 -0.61
N SER A 549 8.74 -10.75 0.41
CA SER A 549 8.74 -9.29 0.27
C SER A 549 10.10 -8.77 -0.15
N LEU A 550 11.20 -9.28 0.41
CA LEU A 550 12.56 -8.96 -0.02
C LEU A 550 12.72 -9.19 -1.54
N GLY A 551 12.24 -10.34 -2.05
CA GLY A 551 12.24 -10.62 -3.49
C GLY A 551 11.40 -9.64 -4.32
N ALA A 552 10.26 -9.20 -3.80
CA ALA A 552 9.43 -8.17 -4.44
C ALA A 552 10.10 -6.78 -4.43
N TYR A 553 10.80 -6.42 -3.35
CA TYR A 553 11.55 -5.16 -3.26
C TYR A 553 12.74 -5.15 -4.21
N LEU A 554 13.52 -6.23 -4.29
CA LEU A 554 14.59 -6.36 -5.28
C LEU A 554 14.08 -6.16 -6.71
N ARG A 555 12.90 -6.72 -7.02
CA ARG A 555 12.21 -6.42 -8.29
C ARG A 555 12.00 -4.95 -8.50
N LYS A 556 11.39 -4.27 -7.54
CA LYS A 556 11.05 -2.86 -7.65
C LYS A 556 12.27 -1.95 -7.78
N PHE A 557 13.27 -2.12 -6.92
CA PHE A 557 14.48 -1.29 -6.93
C PHE A 557 15.30 -1.50 -8.21
N ALA A 558 15.34 -2.73 -8.75
CA ALA A 558 16.01 -3.00 -10.02
C ALA A 558 15.40 -2.25 -11.22
N PHE A 559 14.13 -1.82 -11.18
CA PHE A 559 13.53 -1.00 -12.25
C PHE A 559 14.03 0.45 -12.26
N GLY A 560 14.58 0.95 -11.14
CA GLY A 560 15.09 2.31 -11.02
C GLY A 560 16.62 2.42 -11.04
N LEU A 561 17.33 1.28 -11.12
CA LEU A 561 18.79 1.23 -11.21
C LEU A 561 19.18 0.93 -12.65
N GLU A 562 20.04 1.75 -13.24
CA GLU A 562 20.69 1.35 -14.49
C GLU A 562 21.58 0.14 -14.19
N MET A 563 21.45 -0.91 -15.01
CA MET A 563 22.24 -2.15 -14.85
C MET A 563 23.74 -1.89 -14.85
N LEU A 564 24.16 -0.76 -15.44
CA LEU A 564 25.55 -0.37 -15.52
C LEU A 564 26.13 0.10 -14.17
N ASP A 565 25.28 0.57 -13.26
CA ASP A 565 25.67 1.20 -11.99
C ASP A 565 25.71 0.21 -10.81
N ILE A 566 25.20 -1.01 -10.98
CA ILE A 566 25.22 -2.01 -9.91
C ILE A 566 26.64 -2.55 -9.71
N ASN A 567 27.17 -2.37 -8.51
CA ASN A 567 28.49 -2.82 -8.10
C ASN A 567 28.75 -4.31 -8.49
N PRO A 568 29.81 -4.60 -9.27
CA PRO A 568 30.13 -5.95 -9.73
C PRO A 568 30.29 -6.98 -8.61
N HIS A 569 30.73 -6.57 -7.42
CA HIS A 569 30.86 -7.45 -6.27
C HIS A 569 29.48 -7.94 -5.79
N LEU A 570 28.48 -7.08 -5.78
CA LEU A 570 27.11 -7.47 -5.42
C LEU A 570 26.46 -8.36 -6.48
N LEU A 571 26.75 -8.13 -7.77
CA LEU A 571 26.34 -9.04 -8.84
C LEU A 571 26.99 -10.43 -8.69
N ALA A 572 28.24 -10.50 -8.24
CA ALA A 572 28.93 -11.75 -7.95
C ALA A 572 28.35 -12.47 -6.72
N GLU A 573 28.11 -11.77 -5.59
CA GLU A 573 27.43 -12.34 -4.41
C GLU A 573 26.04 -12.90 -4.76
N LEU A 574 25.35 -12.20 -5.65
CA LEU A 574 24.07 -12.59 -6.19
C LEU A 574 24.10 -13.85 -7.05
N ALA A 575 25.17 -14.00 -7.84
CA ALA A 575 25.39 -15.13 -8.73
C ALA A 575 25.80 -16.43 -7.98
N GLU A 576 26.13 -16.38 -6.69
CA GLU A 576 26.53 -17.58 -5.91
C GLU A 576 25.42 -18.63 -5.75
N PHE A 577 24.14 -18.28 -5.93
CA PHE A 577 23.03 -19.19 -5.65
C PHE A 577 22.21 -19.46 -6.92
N ASN A 578 22.02 -20.73 -7.26
CA ASN A 578 21.40 -21.13 -8.54
C ASN A 578 19.96 -20.62 -8.72
N HIS A 579 19.14 -20.60 -7.66
CA HIS A 579 17.79 -20.02 -7.70
C HIS A 579 17.79 -18.48 -7.84
N ARG A 580 18.91 -17.82 -7.53
CA ARG A 580 19.07 -16.37 -7.66
C ARG A 580 19.48 -15.96 -9.07
N LYS A 581 20.20 -16.79 -9.81
CA LYS A 581 20.52 -16.56 -11.23
C LYS A 581 19.26 -16.37 -12.08
N GLN A 582 18.18 -17.08 -11.74
CA GLN A 582 16.86 -16.89 -12.36
C GLN A 582 16.18 -15.57 -11.97
N LEU A 583 16.29 -15.14 -10.71
CA LEU A 583 15.79 -13.83 -10.29
C LEU A 583 16.57 -12.72 -11.03
N LEU A 584 17.90 -12.79 -11.07
CA LEU A 584 18.77 -11.79 -11.69
C LEU A 584 18.55 -11.66 -13.20
N SER A 585 18.54 -12.78 -13.92
CA SER A 585 18.21 -12.76 -15.35
C SER A 585 16.86 -12.08 -15.59
N ARG A 586 15.85 -12.38 -14.77
CA ARG A 586 14.53 -11.74 -14.90
C ARG A 586 14.54 -10.26 -14.55
N LEU A 587 15.24 -9.84 -13.50
CA LEU A 587 15.31 -8.45 -13.08
C LEU A 587 15.93 -7.56 -14.15
N PHE A 588 16.98 -8.05 -14.78
CA PHE A 588 17.83 -7.22 -15.61
C PHE A 588 17.45 -7.21 -17.09
N LEU A 589 16.58 -8.13 -17.53
CA LEU A 589 16.15 -8.22 -18.92
C LEU A 589 14.80 -7.53 -19.20
N LEU A 590 14.29 -6.76 -18.22
CA LEU A 590 13.03 -6.02 -18.32
C LEU A 590 13.25 -4.61 -18.92
N PRO A 591 12.30 -4.10 -19.72
CA PRO A 591 12.36 -2.73 -20.24
C PRO A 591 12.29 -1.72 -19.08
N GLN A 592 13.24 -0.79 -19.01
CA GLN A 592 13.30 0.23 -17.95
C GLN A 592 12.38 1.42 -18.19
N ASN A 593 11.92 1.62 -19.43
CA ASN A 593 11.09 2.76 -19.82
C ASN A 593 9.60 2.59 -19.46
N LEU A 594 9.23 1.46 -18.85
CA LEU A 594 7.87 1.14 -18.45
C LEU A 594 7.79 1.02 -16.94
N SER A 595 6.73 1.59 -16.35
CA SER A 595 6.48 1.40 -14.92
C SER A 595 6.29 -0.09 -14.61
N TRP A 596 6.71 -0.51 -13.41
CA TRP A 596 6.56 -1.90 -12.94
C TRP A 596 5.15 -2.46 -13.16
N GLU A 597 4.10 -1.66 -13.05
CA GLU A 597 2.71 -2.12 -13.20
C GLU A 597 2.33 -2.41 -14.65
N VAL A 598 2.80 -1.57 -15.57
CA VAL A 598 2.61 -1.79 -17.01
C VAL A 598 3.41 -3.02 -17.42
N THR A 599 4.64 -3.15 -16.92
CA THR A 599 5.49 -4.32 -17.15
C THR A 599 4.86 -5.58 -16.55
N ALA A 600 4.48 -5.60 -15.27
CA ALA A 600 3.89 -6.76 -14.63
C ALA A 600 2.59 -7.24 -15.29
N LYS A 601 1.69 -6.32 -15.67
CA LYS A 601 0.44 -6.66 -16.40
C LYS A 601 0.72 -7.19 -17.82
N ARG A 602 1.65 -6.59 -18.56
CA ARG A 602 2.04 -7.08 -19.89
C ARG A 602 2.70 -8.46 -19.79
N PHE A 603 3.58 -8.65 -18.82
CA PHE A 603 4.30 -9.91 -18.59
C PHE A 603 3.38 -11.04 -18.07
N SER A 604 2.37 -10.73 -17.26
CA SER A 604 1.39 -11.74 -16.82
C SER A 604 0.46 -12.17 -17.96
N ASN A 605 0.06 -11.22 -18.82
CA ASN A 605 -0.90 -11.49 -19.89
C ASN A 605 -0.27 -12.24 -21.08
N ASN A 606 1.05 -12.13 -21.27
CA ASN A 606 1.73 -12.74 -22.41
C ASN A 606 2.55 -13.99 -22.04
N ARG A 607 2.17 -14.66 -20.97
CA ARG A 607 2.84 -15.86 -20.47
C ARG A 607 1.92 -17.06 -20.52
N MET A 608 2.47 -18.18 -20.97
CA MET A 608 1.79 -19.48 -20.99
C MET A 608 2.71 -20.56 -20.41
N ASN A 609 2.15 -21.51 -19.66
CA ASN A 609 2.88 -22.69 -19.20
C ASN A 609 2.26 -23.93 -19.85
N VAL A 610 3.07 -24.69 -20.59
CA VAL A 610 2.66 -25.93 -21.28
C VAL A 610 3.62 -27.02 -20.89
N ARG A 611 3.12 -28.09 -20.24
CA ARG A 611 3.93 -29.26 -19.86
C ARG A 611 5.22 -28.91 -19.09
N GLY A 612 5.17 -27.87 -18.25
CA GLY A 612 6.34 -27.41 -17.48
C GLY A 612 7.27 -26.44 -18.22
N VAL A 613 7.02 -26.17 -19.51
CA VAL A 613 7.72 -25.17 -20.32
C VAL A 613 6.99 -23.84 -20.20
N ALA A 614 7.70 -22.80 -19.78
CA ALA A 614 7.18 -21.45 -19.71
C ALA A 614 7.48 -20.69 -21.01
N LEU A 615 6.45 -20.38 -21.77
CA LEU A 615 6.52 -19.63 -23.03
C LEU A 615 6.14 -18.17 -22.79
N ARG A 616 6.83 -17.24 -23.43
CA ARG A 616 6.47 -15.82 -23.40
C ARG A 616 6.58 -15.14 -24.74
N TRP A 617 5.72 -14.15 -24.94
CA TRP A 617 5.68 -13.27 -26.09
C TRP A 617 5.73 -11.81 -25.63
N ILE A 618 6.70 -11.04 -26.10
CA ILE A 618 6.95 -9.69 -25.59
C ILE A 618 6.96 -8.72 -26.79
N PRO A 619 5.96 -7.82 -26.91
CA PRO A 619 6.00 -6.73 -27.87
C PRO A 619 7.20 -5.83 -27.59
N CYS A 620 8.05 -5.60 -28.59
CA CYS A 620 9.29 -4.82 -28.47
C CYS A 620 9.12 -3.34 -28.85
N VAL A 621 7.90 -2.79 -28.74
CA VAL A 621 7.65 -1.37 -29.02
C VAL A 621 8.49 -0.44 -28.12
N ASP A 622 9.01 -0.95 -27.00
CA ASP A 622 9.75 -0.22 -25.96
C ASP A 622 11.13 -0.86 -25.60
N LEU A 623 11.68 -1.78 -26.43
CA LEU A 623 12.87 -2.59 -26.09
C LEU A 623 14.09 -2.18 -26.93
N ASP A 624 15.10 -1.61 -26.28
CA ASP A 624 16.40 -1.28 -26.87
C ASP A 624 17.28 -2.55 -26.97
N MET A 625 17.58 -2.97 -28.20
CA MET A 625 18.34 -4.19 -28.47
C MET A 625 19.83 -4.07 -28.14
N GLU A 626 20.43 -2.89 -28.28
CA GLU A 626 21.84 -2.66 -27.93
C GLU A 626 22.00 -2.71 -26.41
N LEU A 627 21.06 -2.09 -25.69
CA LEU A 627 20.99 -2.17 -24.24
C LEU A 627 20.74 -3.60 -23.77
N PHE A 628 19.83 -4.35 -24.42
CA PHE A 628 19.57 -5.75 -24.10
C PHE A 628 20.82 -6.63 -24.28
N GLN A 629 21.53 -6.51 -25.40
CA GLN A 629 22.79 -7.24 -25.64
C GLN A 629 23.88 -6.87 -24.64
N THR A 630 24.02 -5.59 -24.29
CA THR A 630 24.97 -5.13 -23.28
C THR A 630 24.71 -5.78 -21.92
N ARG A 631 23.42 -5.93 -21.53
CA ARG A 631 23.04 -6.60 -20.29
C ARG A 631 23.29 -8.11 -20.34
N ILE A 632 23.05 -8.77 -21.47
CA ILE A 632 23.38 -10.19 -21.67
C ILE A 632 24.88 -10.41 -21.46
N LYS A 633 25.73 -9.59 -22.08
CA LYS A 633 27.18 -9.67 -21.92
C LYS A 633 27.60 -9.53 -20.46
N ARG A 634 27.03 -8.56 -19.73
CA ARG A 634 27.31 -8.37 -18.30
C ARG A 634 26.86 -9.59 -17.45
N LEU A 635 25.71 -10.20 -17.78
CA LEU A 635 25.25 -11.43 -17.11
C LEU A 635 26.16 -12.64 -17.38
N GLU A 636 26.75 -12.72 -18.57
CA GLU A 636 27.78 -13.72 -18.90
C GLU A 636 29.07 -13.47 -18.10
N GLU A 637 29.54 -12.21 -18.04
CA GLU A 637 30.74 -11.81 -17.30
C GLU A 637 30.64 -12.15 -15.81
N VAL A 638 29.47 -11.93 -15.19
CA VAL A 638 29.21 -12.29 -13.78
C VAL A 638 28.74 -13.74 -13.58
N ARG A 639 28.77 -14.58 -14.62
CA ARG A 639 28.43 -16.01 -14.59
C ARG A 639 27.00 -16.33 -14.10
N VAL A 640 26.08 -15.40 -14.30
CA VAL A 640 24.64 -15.61 -14.03
C VAL A 640 24.02 -16.48 -15.11
N ILE A 641 24.43 -16.25 -16.35
CA ILE A 641 24.05 -17.07 -17.50
C ILE A 641 25.31 -17.62 -18.16
N GLN A 642 25.21 -18.79 -18.76
CA GLN A 642 26.26 -19.37 -19.58
C GLN A 642 25.68 -19.72 -20.93
N ARG A 643 26.35 -19.32 -22.00
CA ARG A 643 25.93 -19.67 -23.35
C ARG A 643 25.96 -21.19 -23.51
N TYR A 644 24.84 -21.77 -23.90
CA TYR A 644 24.78 -23.20 -24.17
C TYR A 644 25.43 -23.47 -25.53
N SER A 645 26.58 -24.12 -25.54
CA SER A 645 27.25 -24.59 -26.76
C SER A 645 27.24 -26.12 -26.75
N PRO A 646 26.52 -26.78 -27.65
CA PRO A 646 26.48 -28.24 -27.67
C PRO A 646 27.86 -28.78 -28.08
N HIS A 647 28.54 -29.47 -27.17
CA HIS A 647 29.65 -30.34 -27.51
C HIS A 647 29.06 -31.73 -27.81
N SER A 648 28.97 -32.08 -29.10
CA SER A 648 28.58 -33.40 -29.64
C SER A 648 27.08 -33.65 -29.93
N THR A 649 26.76 -33.46 -31.22
CA THR A 649 25.90 -34.24 -32.15
C THR A 649 24.43 -34.64 -31.86
N THR A 650 23.69 -34.68 -32.98
CA THR A 650 22.31 -35.15 -33.27
C THR A 650 21.11 -34.28 -32.87
N LEU A 651 21.24 -32.96 -32.92
CA LEU A 651 20.09 -32.09 -33.19
C LEU A 651 20.39 -31.34 -34.50
N GLU A 652 19.65 -31.67 -35.56
CA GLU A 652 19.57 -30.78 -36.72
C GLU A 652 19.14 -29.39 -36.22
N PRO A 653 19.66 -28.28 -36.78
CA PRO A 653 19.39 -26.94 -36.29
C PRO A 653 18.09 -26.40 -36.89
N PRO A 654 16.97 -26.37 -36.14
CA PRO A 654 16.00 -25.31 -36.40
C PRO A 654 15.57 -24.68 -35.09
N LEU A 655 16.14 -23.50 -34.84
CA LEU A 655 15.67 -22.40 -33.96
C LEU A 655 16.69 -21.25 -33.97
N PHE A 656 17.94 -21.52 -34.38
CA PHE A 656 19.05 -20.57 -34.44
C PHE A 656 19.34 -20.05 -35.86
N ARG A 657 18.30 -19.72 -36.65
CA ARG A 657 18.56 -19.09 -37.96
C ARG A 657 18.94 -17.63 -37.74
N SER A 658 20.12 -17.26 -38.23
CA SER A 658 20.44 -15.88 -38.58
C SER A 658 19.39 -15.35 -39.56
N ASP A 659 19.04 -14.07 -39.46
CA ASP A 659 18.32 -13.40 -40.54
C ASP A 659 19.10 -13.52 -41.87
N SER A 660 18.46 -13.18 -42.99
CA SER A 660 19.06 -13.20 -44.33
C SER A 660 20.29 -12.28 -44.50
N GLN A 661 20.71 -11.59 -43.43
CA GLN A 661 21.88 -10.72 -43.36
C GLN A 661 22.96 -11.22 -42.37
N GLY A 662 22.80 -12.41 -41.78
CA GLY A 662 23.81 -13.02 -40.91
C GLY A 662 23.90 -12.43 -39.51
N ARG A 663 22.94 -11.63 -39.05
CA ARG A 663 22.94 -11.08 -37.69
C ARG A 663 22.24 -12.06 -36.73
N LEU A 664 22.97 -12.56 -35.75
CA LEU A 664 22.42 -13.39 -34.67
C LEU A 664 21.53 -12.55 -33.73
N LEU A 665 20.21 -12.76 -33.77
CA LEU A 665 19.24 -12.11 -32.86
C LEU A 665 18.52 -13.14 -31.96
N SER A 666 19.17 -14.27 -31.68
CA SER A 666 18.68 -15.29 -30.76
C SER A 666 19.79 -15.76 -29.83
N GLY A 667 19.43 -16.32 -28.68
CA GLY A 667 20.40 -16.95 -27.80
C GLY A 667 19.78 -18.01 -26.88
N LEU A 668 20.52 -19.10 -26.67
CA LEU A 668 20.21 -20.15 -25.72
C LEU A 668 21.25 -20.14 -24.60
N TYR A 669 20.75 -20.06 -23.38
CA TYR A 669 21.53 -19.89 -22.18
C TYR A 669 21.13 -20.92 -21.13
N ILE A 670 22.11 -21.40 -20.38
CA ILE A 670 21.87 -22.03 -19.09
C ILE A 670 21.85 -20.92 -18.04
N VAL A 671 20.76 -20.86 -17.28
CA VAL A 671 20.61 -20.02 -16.10
C VAL A 671 20.71 -20.93 -14.88
N GLY A 672 21.70 -20.73 -14.01
CA GLY A 672 21.96 -21.68 -12.90
C GLY A 672 23.20 -22.56 -13.10
N GLN A 673 23.44 -23.46 -12.15
CA GLN A 673 24.40 -24.57 -12.19
C GLN A 673 23.76 -25.82 -11.54
N GLY A 674 24.18 -27.02 -11.95
CA GLY A 674 23.69 -28.29 -11.39
C GLY A 674 22.25 -28.65 -11.77
N ASP A 675 21.62 -29.54 -10.99
CA ASP A 675 20.30 -30.14 -11.25
C ASP A 675 19.11 -29.16 -11.24
N ALA A 676 19.36 -27.90 -10.84
CA ALA A 676 18.37 -26.82 -10.83
C ALA A 676 18.58 -25.81 -11.98
N SER A 677 19.40 -26.15 -12.97
CA SER A 677 19.65 -25.30 -14.14
C SER A 677 18.42 -25.20 -15.05
N ILE A 678 18.18 -24.00 -15.58
CA ILE A 678 17.08 -23.70 -16.48
C ILE A 678 17.66 -23.32 -17.82
N PHE A 679 17.20 -23.97 -18.87
CA PHE A 679 17.44 -23.56 -20.24
C PHE A 679 16.54 -22.38 -20.56
N TRP A 680 17.14 -21.27 -20.96
CA TRP A 680 16.45 -20.07 -21.38
C TRP A 680 16.84 -19.73 -22.81
N TYR A 681 15.85 -19.76 -23.70
CA TYR A 681 15.99 -19.38 -25.09
C TYR A 681 15.23 -18.10 -25.36
N TRP A 682 15.79 -17.22 -26.18
CA TRP A 682 15.09 -16.06 -26.74
C TRP A 682 15.40 -15.90 -28.23
N TYR A 683 14.42 -15.38 -28.95
CA TYR A 683 14.47 -15.01 -30.36
C TYR A 683 13.86 -13.62 -30.53
N PHE A 684 14.55 -12.74 -31.24
CA PHE A 684 14.07 -11.41 -31.55
C PHE A 684 13.78 -11.26 -33.04
N ASP A 685 12.58 -10.79 -33.35
CA ASP A 685 12.13 -10.49 -34.70
C ASP A 685 12.20 -8.97 -34.94
N PRO A 686 13.16 -8.48 -35.75
CA PRO A 686 13.32 -7.06 -36.01
C PRO A 686 12.20 -6.46 -36.86
N GLU A 687 11.56 -7.25 -37.73
CA GLU A 687 10.52 -6.76 -38.63
C GLU A 687 9.18 -6.61 -37.92
N LEU A 688 8.84 -7.59 -37.09
CA LEU A 688 7.58 -7.64 -36.35
C LEU A 688 7.70 -7.01 -34.94
N LYS A 689 8.90 -6.52 -34.57
CA LYS A 689 9.21 -5.89 -33.28
C LYS A 689 8.68 -6.70 -32.10
N PHE A 690 9.01 -7.97 -32.01
CA PHE A 690 8.70 -8.79 -30.82
C PHE A 690 9.86 -9.69 -30.42
N ARG A 691 9.82 -10.15 -29.16
CA ARG A 691 10.70 -11.17 -28.60
C ARG A 691 9.87 -12.37 -28.17
N ARG A 692 10.28 -13.57 -28.59
CA ARG A 692 9.75 -14.85 -28.10
C ARG A 692 10.78 -15.51 -27.23
N GLU A 693 10.35 -16.11 -26.14
CA GLU A 693 11.25 -16.82 -25.24
C GLU A 693 10.59 -18.05 -24.62
N PHE A 694 11.42 -19.03 -24.27
CA PHE A 694 11.00 -20.14 -23.41
C PHE A 694 11.99 -20.38 -22.27
N GLU A 695 11.47 -20.84 -21.15
CA GLU A 695 12.24 -21.33 -19.99
C GLU A 695 11.81 -22.76 -19.66
N THR A 696 12.76 -23.68 -19.49
CA THR A 696 12.48 -25.09 -19.17
C THR A 696 13.63 -25.71 -18.38
N MET A 697 13.34 -26.76 -17.58
CA MET A 697 14.38 -27.63 -17.00
C MET A 697 14.77 -28.78 -17.93
N ASP A 698 13.91 -29.11 -18.90
CA ASP A 698 14.14 -30.12 -19.92
C ASP A 698 14.20 -29.42 -21.29
N LEU A 699 15.41 -29.30 -21.84
CA LEU A 699 15.64 -28.62 -23.11
C LEU A 699 14.89 -29.30 -24.26
N HIS A 700 14.84 -30.63 -24.28
CA HIS A 700 14.18 -31.39 -25.35
C HIS A 700 12.67 -31.16 -25.33
N GLU A 701 12.07 -31.16 -24.14
CA GLU A 701 10.65 -30.81 -23.99
C GLU A 701 10.38 -29.35 -24.33
N GLY A 702 11.28 -28.43 -23.95
CA GLY A 702 11.21 -27.02 -24.30
C GLY A 702 11.20 -26.77 -25.80
N GLU A 703 12.13 -27.39 -26.52
CA GLU A 703 12.23 -27.29 -27.97
C GLU A 703 10.99 -27.88 -28.66
N ARG A 704 10.53 -29.04 -28.19
CA ARG A 704 9.31 -29.68 -28.71
C ARG A 704 8.09 -28.77 -28.55
N VAL A 705 7.84 -28.29 -27.32
CA VAL A 705 6.72 -27.41 -27.02
C VAL A 705 6.83 -26.10 -27.81
N TYR A 706 8.02 -25.51 -27.92
CA TYR A 706 8.20 -24.25 -28.65
C TYR A 706 7.84 -24.38 -30.14
N ARG A 707 8.13 -25.54 -30.77
CA ARG A 707 7.78 -25.83 -32.17
C ARG A 707 6.31 -26.20 -32.37
N GLU A 708 5.71 -26.89 -31.40
CA GLU A 708 4.30 -27.31 -31.45
C GLU A 708 3.32 -26.13 -31.26
N VAL A 709 3.78 -25.03 -30.64
CA VAL A 709 2.94 -23.86 -30.37
C VAL A 709 2.74 -23.01 -31.63
N GLU A 710 1.48 -22.81 -32.00
CA GLU A 710 1.10 -21.87 -33.06
C GLU A 710 1.24 -20.41 -32.60
N TRP A 711 2.44 -19.85 -32.76
CA TRP A 711 2.69 -18.44 -32.45
C TRP A 711 1.83 -17.45 -33.26
N VAL A 712 1.38 -17.86 -34.44
CA VAL A 712 0.53 -17.06 -35.35
C VAL A 712 -0.81 -16.65 -34.72
N VAL A 713 -1.34 -17.45 -33.78
CA VAL A 713 -2.57 -17.12 -33.04
C VAL A 713 -2.33 -16.02 -32.01
N MET A 714 -1.12 -15.93 -31.45
CA MET A 714 -0.70 -14.87 -30.52
C MET A 714 -0.35 -13.57 -31.25
N ASP A 715 0.24 -13.66 -32.45
CA ASP A 715 0.63 -12.50 -33.27
C ASP A 715 -0.59 -11.70 -33.80
N ARG A 716 -1.79 -12.31 -33.82
CA ARG A 716 -3.06 -11.66 -34.23
C ARG A 716 -3.84 -11.01 -33.08
N ALA A 717 -3.36 -11.09 -31.83
CA ALA A 717 -3.96 -10.35 -30.73
C ALA A 717 -3.65 -8.84 -30.92
N PRO A 718 -4.66 -7.95 -30.96
CA PRO A 718 -4.49 -6.64 -31.55
C PRO A 718 -3.49 -5.76 -30.79
N VAL A 719 -2.50 -5.28 -31.53
CA VAL A 719 -1.56 -4.19 -31.21
C VAL A 719 -2.28 -2.82 -31.07
N GLU A 720 -3.62 -2.77 -31.19
CA GLU A 720 -4.42 -1.53 -31.13
C GLU A 720 -5.04 -1.21 -29.75
N GLN A 721 -4.26 -1.22 -28.66
CA GLN A 721 -4.66 -0.51 -27.43
C GLN A 721 -3.59 0.45 -26.91
N GLY A 722 -2.82 1.02 -27.84
CA GLY A 722 -2.28 2.37 -27.67
C GLY A 722 -3.13 3.34 -28.50
N LEU A 723 -3.83 4.26 -27.85
CA LEU A 723 -4.55 5.40 -28.45
C LEU A 723 -5.77 5.05 -29.35
N ARG A 724 -6.95 4.85 -28.75
CA ARG A 724 -8.23 5.22 -29.40
C ARG A 724 -8.99 6.21 -28.54
N GLN A 725 -9.09 7.44 -29.04
CA GLN A 725 -10.10 8.42 -28.67
C GLN A 725 -11.48 7.93 -29.18
N ASN A 726 -12.52 8.15 -28.37
CA ASN A 726 -13.95 8.29 -28.67
C ASN A 726 -14.64 7.41 -29.76
N GLY A 727 -15.67 6.66 -29.32
CA GLY A 727 -16.96 6.59 -30.02
C GLY A 727 -17.39 5.29 -30.74
N GLY A 728 -17.84 4.27 -29.98
CA GLY A 728 -18.84 3.20 -30.33
C GLY A 728 -18.75 2.40 -31.66
N PRO A 729 -19.62 1.38 -31.90
CA PRO A 729 -20.54 0.66 -31.01
C PRO A 729 -20.12 -0.81 -30.74
N LYS A 730 -20.83 -1.40 -29.77
CA LYS A 730 -20.79 -2.81 -29.34
C LYS A 730 -20.98 -3.78 -30.50
N ASN A 731 -20.22 -4.89 -30.52
CA ASN A 731 -20.73 -6.24 -30.82
C ASN A 731 -19.71 -7.36 -30.53
N GLU A 732 -20.19 -8.34 -29.74
CA GLU A 732 -19.75 -9.74 -29.51
C GLU A 732 -18.32 -10.08 -29.03
N PRO A 733 -18.16 -10.75 -27.86
CA PRO A 733 -16.90 -11.33 -27.45
C PRO A 733 -16.63 -12.66 -28.18
N TRP A 734 -15.49 -12.72 -28.87
CA TRP A 734 -14.93 -13.92 -29.50
C TRP A 734 -14.86 -15.09 -28.50
N ARG A 735 -15.59 -16.17 -28.81
CA ARG A 735 -15.58 -17.42 -28.04
C ARG A 735 -14.36 -18.26 -28.44
N LEU A 736 -13.39 -18.40 -27.54
CA LEU A 736 -12.41 -19.49 -27.60
C LEU A 736 -13.11 -20.86 -27.43
N PRO A 737 -12.68 -21.94 -28.13
CA PRO A 737 -13.30 -23.26 -28.02
C PRO A 737 -13.36 -23.79 -26.58
N ARG A 738 -14.53 -24.30 -26.18
CA ARG A 738 -14.95 -24.70 -24.82
C ARG A 738 -14.18 -25.87 -24.18
N LEU A 739 -13.08 -26.34 -24.75
CA LEU A 739 -12.30 -27.48 -24.24
C LEU A 739 -11.10 -27.08 -23.35
N TRP A 740 -10.81 -25.78 -23.20
CA TRP A 740 -9.64 -25.28 -22.45
C TRP A 740 -9.95 -24.69 -21.06
N PHE A 741 -11.20 -24.74 -20.60
CA PHE A 741 -11.68 -24.02 -19.40
C PHE A 741 -11.98 -24.88 -18.16
N ARG A 742 -11.34 -26.04 -18.01
CA ARG A 742 -11.36 -26.81 -16.74
C ARG A 742 -9.94 -26.91 -16.17
N GLY A 743 -9.55 -25.88 -15.40
CA GLY A 743 -8.26 -25.87 -14.70
C GLY A 743 -7.88 -24.56 -14.00
N PHE A 744 -8.66 -23.48 -14.12
CA PHE A 744 -8.28 -22.14 -13.65
C PHE A 744 -8.51 -21.85 -12.15
N LYS A 745 -8.39 -22.85 -11.27
CA LYS A 745 -8.52 -22.67 -9.81
C LYS A 745 -7.38 -23.25 -8.95
N ARG A 746 -6.25 -23.65 -9.53
CA ARG A 746 -5.06 -24.07 -8.77
C ARG A 746 -3.75 -23.74 -9.49
N VAL A 747 -3.36 -22.47 -9.57
CA VAL A 747 -1.99 -22.11 -9.96
C VAL A 747 -1.55 -20.85 -9.23
N PHE A 748 -1.06 -21.01 -8.00
CA PHE A 748 -0.20 -20.04 -7.33
C PHE A 748 1.21 -20.60 -7.06
N CYS A 749 1.57 -21.75 -7.64
CA CYS A 749 2.82 -22.45 -7.29
C CYS A 749 3.57 -23.05 -8.49
N ILE A 750 3.67 -22.34 -9.61
CA ILE A 750 4.68 -22.67 -10.61
C ILE A 750 5.35 -21.35 -10.92
N LEU A 751 6.44 -21.05 -10.22
CA LEU A 751 7.45 -19.97 -10.39
C LEU A 751 8.08 -19.48 -9.07
N PHE A 752 7.98 -20.28 -8.02
CA PHE A 752 8.79 -20.11 -6.83
C PHE A 752 10.08 -20.88 -6.95
#